data_AF-A0A9D2JAH2-F1
#
_entry.id   AF-A0A9D2JAH2-F1
#
_cell.length_a   1.000
_cell.length_b   1.000
_cell.length_c   1.000
_cell.angle_alpha   90.00
_cell.angle_beta   90.00
_cell.angle_gamma   90.00
#
_symmetry.space_group_name_H-M   'P 1'
#
loop_
_entity.id
_entity.type
_entity.pdbx_description
1 polymer ?
#
loop_
_entity_poly.entity_id
_entity_poly.type
_entity_poly.pdbx_seq_one_letter_code
_entity_poly.pdbx_strand_id
1 'polypeptide(L)'
;MKPELCWLTDPTVFAVNRLDAHSDHICYRTAEEAAAGRTSLRQSLDGLWRFCWSPNPAARPAEFWRPDADLSAFGTIQVPGHIEMQGYGELQYTNTLYPWDGRAELRPPEIDWDNAPVGSYVLDFTLDEGLRGQRVCVSFQGVEQAMYLWCNGVFVGYAEDSFTPSDFDLTDCLQAGTNRLCVEVHKRCSASWIEDQDFFRFSGIFRSVFLYAKPKVHLADLWLQTGLEEDNLTGTLTPRLKLEGRTAGAKVTLRLTDREGYALYEGPVTEDTLELQGVQPWSHRTPTLYHAELTLTDADGAVQEVVPYDIGFRRFEMKDGVMCLNGERVVFNGVNRHEWNAEKGRAIGPEDMYAAMDVFRRNNINAVRTCHYPDQSLWYDLCDRNGIYMIDEANLESHGSWQKLGAVEPSWNVPGSLPEWKDCVVDRARSMFERDKNHAAVLIWSCGNESYAGEDILAMSRFFHENDPGRLVHYEGVFHNRAFDAISDMESRMYAKPWEIRAYLESKPAKPFILCEYMHDMGNSLGGMESYIRLAEEYPQYQGGFIWDYMDQALWHNDALGRRVLGYGGDFGERTTEYNFSGNGIVYADGAEKSAMQEVRYWYADAADRAAQDARNAAAARAADAALAAAWDARPEQPLTITEGDGNLGVKGDGFEILFSYSEGGPASLRMGDTEWLWRAPRPAVWRASTDNDRGCGFPQRSGAWLAADALSRAGKPEVVLESSDRVTVQYRFDLVGVPGAEALLTYTVTGRGALEVEAVYHGTEGAPELPCFGVQFQTAAPVAATRWTGLSGETYPDRYKGADFGCFEEVPHIEPHLVPQECGLHWQTRQAVLQQRDARGRTTAALELQSCGEPFAFSALPNTAQELEAAQHPGELPVTGRTSVTVLGAMRGVGGIDSWGTDVEDAYRLDGSQDYQVKFRILLR
;
A
#
# COMPACT_ATOMS: atom_id res chain seq x y z
N MET A 1 1.61 -39.12 22.36
CA MET A 1 0.84 -39.00 21.10
C MET A 1 1.79 -39.25 19.94
N LYS A 2 1.32 -39.76 18.79
CA LYS A 2 2.16 -39.89 17.58
C LYS A 2 1.69 -38.83 16.56
N PRO A 3 2.61 -38.16 15.84
CA PRO A 3 2.22 -37.23 14.79
C PRO A 3 1.54 -37.97 13.64
N GLU A 4 0.44 -37.42 13.13
CA GLU A 4 -0.31 -37.97 12.01
C GLU A 4 -0.49 -36.90 10.94
N LEU A 5 -0.31 -37.29 9.66
CA LEU A 5 -0.44 -36.35 8.54
C LEU A 5 -1.88 -35.95 8.25
N CYS A 6 -2.87 -36.75 8.67
CA CYS A 6 -4.28 -36.44 8.42
C CYS A 6 -4.74 -35.14 9.10
N TRP A 7 -3.98 -34.62 10.08
CA TRP A 7 -4.22 -33.30 10.67
C TRP A 7 -4.14 -32.17 9.65
N LEU A 8 -3.32 -32.30 8.59
CA LEU A 8 -3.23 -31.32 7.50
C LEU A 8 -4.54 -31.14 6.71
N THR A 9 -5.53 -32.01 6.91
CA THR A 9 -6.84 -31.96 6.23
C THR A 9 -8.00 -32.03 7.24
N ASP A 10 -7.73 -31.73 8.50
CA ASP A 10 -8.73 -31.78 9.57
C ASP A 10 -8.74 -30.44 10.34
N PRO A 11 -9.69 -29.53 10.02
CA PRO A 11 -9.74 -28.21 10.64
C PRO A 11 -10.04 -28.27 12.15
N THR A 12 -10.45 -29.43 12.68
CA THR A 12 -10.63 -29.64 14.12
C THR A 12 -9.31 -29.86 14.87
N VAL A 13 -8.20 -30.09 14.15
CA VAL A 13 -6.85 -30.30 14.70
C VAL A 13 -5.91 -29.22 14.17
N PHE A 14 -6.06 -28.00 14.70
CA PHE A 14 -5.20 -26.85 14.37
C PHE A 14 -4.05 -26.64 15.37
N ALA A 15 -4.11 -27.25 16.55
CA ALA A 15 -3.08 -27.16 17.57
C ALA A 15 -2.98 -28.46 18.40
N VAL A 16 -1.76 -28.93 18.62
CA VAL A 16 -1.46 -30.08 19.49
C VAL A 16 -0.30 -29.71 20.40
N ASN A 17 -0.54 -29.69 21.72
CA ASN A 17 0.41 -29.28 22.76
C ASN A 17 0.96 -27.85 22.62
N ARG A 18 0.37 -27.01 21.75
CA ARG A 18 0.64 -25.57 21.73
C ARG A 18 0.18 -24.98 23.06
N LEU A 19 0.98 -24.12 23.67
CA LEU A 19 0.63 -23.41 24.89
C LEU A 19 -0.48 -22.38 24.60
N ASP A 20 -1.23 -21.99 25.63
CA ASP A 20 -2.21 -20.91 25.55
C ASP A 20 -1.52 -19.62 25.06
N ALA A 21 -2.18 -18.88 24.17
CA ALA A 21 -1.74 -17.54 23.80
C ALA A 21 -1.71 -16.61 25.03
N HIS A 22 -0.78 -15.67 25.02
CA HIS A 22 -0.56 -14.72 26.11
C HIS A 22 -0.08 -13.39 25.54
N SER A 23 -0.09 -12.33 26.37
CA SER A 23 0.40 -11.02 25.93
C SER A 23 1.87 -11.06 25.56
N ASP A 24 2.26 -10.16 24.67
CA ASP A 24 3.60 -10.02 24.10
C ASP A 24 4.68 -9.51 25.06
N HIS A 25 4.35 -9.38 26.35
CA HIS A 25 5.24 -8.87 27.38
C HIS A 25 6.56 -9.67 27.47
N ILE A 26 7.65 -8.95 27.78
CA ILE A 26 8.98 -9.53 27.90
C ILE A 26 9.37 -9.65 29.37
N CYS A 27 9.74 -10.86 29.81
CA CYS A 27 10.29 -11.10 31.15
C CYS A 27 11.81 -10.94 31.18
N TYR A 28 12.29 -10.12 32.11
CA TYR A 28 13.70 -9.93 32.44
C TYR A 28 14.00 -10.56 33.79
N ARG A 29 15.23 -11.05 34.02
CA ARG A 29 15.57 -11.65 35.31
C ARG A 29 15.73 -10.60 36.41
N THR A 30 16.26 -9.44 36.06
CA THR A 30 16.55 -8.35 37.01
C THR A 30 16.20 -6.99 36.41
N ALA A 31 16.13 -5.97 37.26
CA ALA A 31 15.89 -4.60 36.83
C ALA A 31 17.03 -4.06 35.94
N GLU A 32 18.27 -4.50 36.16
CA GLU A 32 19.41 -4.13 35.31
C GLU A 32 19.28 -4.71 33.89
N GLU A 33 18.77 -5.95 33.77
CA GLU A 33 18.48 -6.56 32.47
C GLU A 33 17.36 -5.82 31.74
N ALA A 34 16.28 -5.47 32.45
CA ALA A 34 15.16 -4.70 31.91
C ALA A 34 15.61 -3.32 31.40
N ALA A 35 16.38 -2.58 32.21
CA ALA A 35 16.94 -1.29 31.81
C ALA A 35 17.90 -1.38 30.61
N ALA A 36 18.54 -2.53 30.41
CA ALA A 36 19.44 -2.77 29.28
C ALA A 36 18.72 -3.31 28.03
N GLY A 37 17.42 -3.61 28.10
CA GLY A 37 16.64 -4.21 27.01
C GLY A 37 17.14 -5.59 26.58
N ARG A 38 17.84 -6.32 27.46
CA ARG A 38 18.39 -7.66 27.17
C ARG A 38 18.17 -8.60 28.34
N THR A 39 17.34 -9.61 28.14
CA THR A 39 17.00 -10.62 29.16
C THR A 39 17.89 -11.85 29.06
N SER A 40 18.34 -12.38 30.19
CA SER A 40 18.98 -13.71 30.27
C SER A 40 17.96 -14.86 30.30
N LEU A 41 16.67 -14.56 30.27
CA LEU A 41 15.58 -15.54 30.19
C LEU A 41 15.23 -15.91 28.74
N ARG A 42 15.81 -15.24 27.73
CA ARG A 42 15.53 -15.52 26.31
C ARG A 42 16.82 -15.79 25.54
N GLN A 43 16.78 -16.74 24.62
CA GLN A 43 17.88 -17.11 23.74
C GLN A 43 17.36 -17.18 22.30
N SER A 44 17.88 -16.35 21.39
CA SER A 44 17.51 -16.41 19.98
C SER A 44 18.00 -17.72 19.34
N LEU A 45 17.17 -18.28 18.45
CA LEU A 45 17.50 -19.40 17.57
C LEU A 45 17.53 -18.96 16.09
N ASP A 46 17.49 -17.66 15.81
CA ASP A 46 17.62 -17.12 14.46
C ASP A 46 19.03 -17.38 13.91
N GLY A 47 19.12 -17.55 12.60
CA GLY A 47 20.37 -17.85 11.91
C GLY A 47 20.21 -18.98 10.89
N LEU A 48 21.32 -19.64 10.58
CA LEU A 48 21.35 -20.74 9.62
C LEU A 48 20.91 -22.05 10.27
N TRP A 49 19.88 -22.66 9.71
CA TRP A 49 19.40 -24.00 10.07
C TRP A 49 19.78 -24.98 8.97
N ARG A 50 20.01 -26.25 9.31
CA ARG A 50 20.11 -27.30 8.30
C ARG A 50 18.75 -27.49 7.65
N PHE A 51 18.70 -27.69 6.33
CA PHE A 51 17.45 -27.68 5.59
C PHE A 51 17.39 -28.71 4.47
N CYS A 52 16.21 -29.28 4.26
CA CYS A 52 15.86 -30.10 3.11
C CYS A 52 14.47 -29.69 2.61
N TRP A 53 14.36 -29.38 1.31
CA TRP A 53 13.09 -29.14 0.64
C TRP A 53 12.57 -30.40 -0.03
N SER A 54 11.26 -30.63 0.01
CA SER A 54 10.60 -31.76 -0.65
C SER A 54 9.34 -31.30 -1.38
N PRO A 55 9.06 -31.82 -2.59
CA PRO A 55 7.92 -31.37 -3.38
C PRO A 55 6.55 -31.76 -2.80
N ASN A 56 6.52 -32.80 -1.97
CA ASN A 56 5.30 -33.29 -1.32
C ASN A 56 5.61 -34.08 -0.05
N PRO A 57 4.59 -34.42 0.78
CA PRO A 57 4.81 -35.13 2.03
C PRO A 57 5.41 -36.52 1.84
N ALA A 58 5.12 -37.23 0.74
CA ALA A 58 5.65 -38.57 0.50
C ALA A 58 7.17 -38.58 0.23
N ALA A 59 7.71 -37.50 -0.35
CA ALA A 59 9.13 -37.37 -0.68
C ALA A 59 10.02 -36.90 0.48
N ARG A 60 9.42 -36.40 1.56
CA ARG A 60 10.16 -35.82 2.68
C ARG A 60 10.97 -36.86 3.46
N PRO A 61 12.07 -36.47 4.12
CA PRO A 61 12.84 -37.38 4.96
C PRO A 61 12.08 -37.69 6.26
N ALA A 62 11.06 -38.55 6.22
CA ALA A 62 10.08 -38.75 7.31
C ALA A 62 10.63 -39.13 8.69
N GLU A 63 11.90 -39.53 8.78
CA GLU A 63 12.58 -39.93 10.03
C GLU A 63 13.73 -38.98 10.42
N PHE A 64 13.86 -37.80 9.79
CA PHE A 64 14.96 -36.85 10.03
C PHE A 64 15.06 -36.34 11.48
N TRP A 65 13.95 -36.42 12.22
CA TRP A 65 13.86 -36.03 13.62
C TRP A 65 14.51 -37.03 14.59
N ARG A 66 14.85 -38.24 14.13
CA ARG A 66 15.51 -39.25 14.98
C ARG A 66 16.91 -38.78 15.39
N PRO A 67 17.36 -39.05 16.64
CA PRO A 67 18.68 -38.58 17.11
C PRO A 67 19.86 -39.05 16.25
N ASP A 68 19.73 -40.23 15.63
CA ASP A 68 20.73 -40.88 14.78
C ASP A 68 20.49 -40.70 13.26
N ALA A 69 19.54 -39.83 12.88
CA ALA A 69 19.25 -39.56 11.48
C ALA A 69 20.48 -39.04 10.73
N ASP A 70 20.70 -39.56 9.51
CA ASP A 70 21.72 -39.06 8.59
C ASP A 70 21.23 -37.75 7.94
N LEU A 71 21.88 -36.65 8.30
CA LEU A 71 21.59 -35.31 7.79
C LEU A 71 22.64 -34.84 6.77
N SER A 72 23.50 -35.73 6.26
CA SER A 72 24.57 -35.37 5.32
C SER A 72 24.07 -34.75 4.01
N ALA A 73 22.83 -35.03 3.63
CA ALA A 73 22.17 -34.46 2.45
C ALA A 73 21.49 -33.10 2.71
N PHE A 74 21.41 -32.63 3.96
CA PHE A 74 20.78 -31.34 4.27
C PHE A 74 21.72 -30.19 3.91
N GLY A 75 21.18 -29.19 3.20
CA GLY A 75 21.81 -27.90 3.00
C GLY A 75 21.62 -26.98 4.20
N THR A 76 21.64 -25.67 3.97
CA THR A 76 21.33 -24.66 4.98
C THR A 76 20.30 -23.66 4.45
N ILE A 77 19.49 -23.10 5.35
CA ILE A 77 18.54 -22.03 5.07
C ILE A 77 18.61 -20.98 6.19
N GLN A 78 18.34 -19.71 5.86
CA GLN A 78 18.22 -18.63 6.82
C GLN A 78 16.83 -18.67 7.48
N VAL A 79 16.82 -18.55 8.81
CA VAL A 79 15.62 -18.36 9.64
C VAL A 79 15.81 -17.08 10.46
N PRO A 80 14.84 -16.15 10.49
CA PRO A 80 13.62 -16.16 9.69
C PRO A 80 13.86 -15.95 8.18
N GLY A 81 12.97 -16.47 7.36
CA GLY A 81 12.90 -16.22 5.92
C GLY A 81 11.99 -17.22 5.20
N HIS A 82 11.30 -16.75 4.15
CA HIS A 82 10.48 -17.63 3.31
C HIS A 82 11.36 -18.60 2.49
N ILE A 83 10.85 -19.80 2.26
CA ILE A 83 11.52 -20.86 1.48
C ILE A 83 11.73 -20.41 0.03
N GLU A 84 10.70 -19.78 -0.54
CA GLU A 84 10.66 -19.35 -1.94
C GLU A 84 11.65 -18.23 -2.25
N MET A 85 11.87 -17.32 -1.29
CA MET A 85 12.87 -16.26 -1.39
C MET A 85 14.32 -16.77 -1.28
N GLN A 86 14.51 -18.05 -0.96
CA GLN A 86 15.81 -18.68 -0.77
C GLN A 86 16.13 -19.74 -1.83
N GLY A 87 15.40 -19.72 -2.96
CA GLY A 87 15.70 -20.51 -4.16
C GLY A 87 15.05 -21.90 -4.21
N TYR A 88 14.02 -22.15 -3.40
CA TYR A 88 13.29 -23.41 -3.38
C TYR A 88 11.80 -23.20 -3.68
N GLY A 89 11.13 -24.19 -4.28
CA GLY A 89 9.70 -24.07 -4.58
C GLY A 89 9.38 -23.06 -5.69
N GLU A 90 8.09 -22.70 -5.80
CA GLU A 90 7.56 -21.77 -6.80
C GLU A 90 6.92 -20.57 -6.09
N LEU A 91 7.28 -19.37 -6.56
CA LEU A 91 6.59 -18.12 -6.22
C LEU A 91 5.30 -18.04 -7.01
N GLN A 92 4.25 -17.53 -6.37
CA GLN A 92 2.95 -17.35 -6.99
C GLN A 92 2.24 -16.17 -6.35
N TYR A 93 1.68 -15.29 -7.17
CA TYR A 93 0.75 -14.26 -6.74
C TYR A 93 -0.66 -14.56 -7.28
N THR A 94 -1.64 -14.57 -6.39
CA THR A 94 -3.08 -14.69 -6.69
C THR A 94 -3.87 -13.80 -5.73
N ASN A 95 -4.96 -13.23 -6.23
CA ASN A 95 -5.96 -12.48 -5.47
C ASN A 95 -7.05 -13.45 -4.98
N THR A 96 -8.09 -13.73 -5.78
CA THR A 96 -9.27 -14.51 -5.36
C THR A 96 -9.12 -16.01 -5.54
N LEU A 97 -8.18 -16.44 -6.40
CA LEU A 97 -8.03 -17.82 -6.79
C LEU A 97 -7.20 -18.58 -5.76
N TYR A 98 -7.67 -19.78 -5.40
CA TYR A 98 -6.84 -20.65 -4.59
C TYR A 98 -5.63 -21.12 -5.41
N PRO A 99 -4.46 -21.34 -4.78
CA PRO A 99 -3.22 -21.69 -5.48
C PRO A 99 -3.27 -22.95 -6.37
N TRP A 100 -4.21 -23.86 -6.10
CA TRP A 100 -4.42 -25.12 -6.84
C TRP A 100 -5.51 -25.02 -7.92
N ASP A 101 -6.19 -23.89 -8.07
CA ASP A 101 -7.25 -23.73 -9.06
C ASP A 101 -6.73 -23.96 -10.48
N GLY A 102 -7.48 -24.78 -11.24
CA GLY A 102 -7.09 -25.26 -12.56
C GLY A 102 -6.04 -26.37 -12.58
N ARG A 103 -5.49 -26.76 -11.42
CA ARG A 103 -4.52 -27.87 -11.27
C ARG A 103 -5.10 -29.09 -10.58
N ALA A 104 -5.89 -28.90 -9.52
CA ALA A 104 -6.53 -29.97 -8.76
C ALA A 104 -8.00 -29.65 -8.46
N GLU A 105 -8.87 -30.66 -8.48
CA GLU A 105 -10.27 -30.54 -8.08
C GLU A 105 -10.38 -30.78 -6.57
N LEU A 106 -10.21 -29.72 -5.77
CA LEU A 106 -10.25 -29.78 -4.31
C LEU A 106 -11.48 -29.06 -3.74
N ARG A 107 -11.95 -29.51 -2.59
CA ARG A 107 -12.90 -28.79 -1.73
C ARG A 107 -12.39 -28.70 -0.31
N PRO A 108 -12.74 -27.65 0.47
CA PRO A 108 -12.35 -27.60 1.87
C PRO A 108 -12.79 -28.86 2.61
N PRO A 109 -11.95 -29.49 3.46
CA PRO A 109 -10.58 -29.11 3.84
C PRO A 109 -9.46 -29.87 3.09
N GLU A 110 -9.70 -30.37 1.88
CA GLU A 110 -8.75 -31.18 1.11
C GLU A 110 -7.49 -30.39 0.69
N ILE A 111 -6.39 -31.10 0.49
CA ILE A 111 -5.14 -30.58 -0.08
C ILE A 111 -4.68 -31.45 -1.25
N ASP A 112 -3.87 -30.88 -2.15
CA ASP A 112 -3.19 -31.65 -3.19
C ASP A 112 -1.96 -32.35 -2.60
N TRP A 113 -2.12 -33.62 -2.23
CA TRP A 113 -1.05 -34.43 -1.62
C TRP A 113 0.15 -34.66 -2.53
N ASP A 114 0.00 -34.55 -3.85
CA ASP A 114 1.10 -34.71 -4.81
C ASP A 114 1.87 -33.39 -5.02
N ASN A 115 1.25 -32.26 -4.66
CA ASN A 115 1.80 -30.90 -4.77
C ASN A 115 1.58 -30.08 -3.48
N ALA A 116 2.06 -30.62 -2.35
CA ALA A 116 2.07 -29.96 -1.04
C ALA A 116 3.52 -29.87 -0.50
N PRO A 117 4.32 -28.89 -0.95
CA PRO A 117 5.73 -28.79 -0.58
C PRO A 117 5.99 -28.77 0.92
N VAL A 118 7.11 -29.37 1.33
CA VAL A 118 7.50 -29.53 2.73
C VAL A 118 8.94 -29.06 2.94
N GLY A 119 9.15 -28.22 3.95
CA GLY A 119 10.47 -27.82 4.45
C GLY A 119 10.84 -28.57 5.73
N SER A 120 11.94 -29.32 5.72
CA SER A 120 12.49 -30.01 6.90
C SER A 120 13.67 -29.22 7.46
N TYR A 121 13.53 -28.67 8.66
CA TYR A 121 14.51 -27.81 9.33
C TYR A 121 15.15 -28.51 10.53
N VAL A 122 16.46 -28.38 10.71
CA VAL A 122 17.17 -28.91 11.88
C VAL A 122 18.14 -27.88 12.46
N LEU A 123 18.05 -27.65 13.76
CA LEU A 123 19.00 -26.84 14.52
C LEU A 123 19.57 -27.63 15.69
N ASP A 124 20.89 -27.72 15.76
CA ASP A 124 21.60 -28.19 16.95
C ASP A 124 21.96 -26.94 17.81
N PHE A 125 21.55 -26.91 19.07
CA PHE A 125 21.77 -25.77 19.97
C PHE A 125 22.20 -26.21 21.37
N THR A 126 22.77 -25.30 22.15
CA THR A 126 23.04 -25.48 23.58
C THR A 126 22.35 -24.40 24.36
N LEU A 127 21.81 -24.72 25.54
CA LEU A 127 21.18 -23.73 26.39
C LEU A 127 22.20 -22.72 26.93
N ASP A 128 21.87 -21.44 26.78
CA ASP A 128 22.56 -20.34 27.47
C ASP A 128 22.43 -20.50 28.98
N GLU A 129 23.37 -19.90 29.72
CA GLU A 129 23.50 -20.10 31.16
C GLU A 129 22.20 -19.80 31.93
N GLY A 130 21.48 -18.74 31.53
CA GLY A 130 20.23 -18.33 32.18
C GLY A 130 19.07 -19.32 32.02
N LEU A 131 19.08 -20.17 30.99
CA LEU A 131 18.01 -21.14 30.71
C LEU A 131 18.26 -22.48 31.40
N ARG A 132 19.50 -22.78 31.80
CA ARG A 132 19.87 -24.09 32.36
C ARG A 132 19.16 -24.33 33.70
N GLY A 133 18.51 -25.49 33.80
CA GLY A 133 17.80 -25.91 35.03
C GLY A 133 16.47 -25.20 35.26
N GLN A 134 16.00 -24.39 34.32
CA GLN A 134 14.66 -23.80 34.31
C GLN A 134 13.69 -24.68 33.51
N ARG A 135 12.40 -24.38 33.60
CA ARG A 135 11.46 -24.81 32.56
C ARG A 135 11.75 -23.98 31.31
N VAL A 136 11.85 -24.61 30.14
CA VAL A 136 12.24 -23.92 28.89
C VAL A 136 11.20 -24.21 27.83
N CYS A 137 10.71 -23.16 27.20
CA CYS A 137 9.79 -23.22 26.07
C CYS A 137 10.49 -22.69 24.81
N VAL A 138 9.96 -23.06 23.65
CA VAL A 138 10.31 -22.46 22.36
C VAL A 138 9.12 -21.70 21.82
N SER A 139 9.38 -20.53 21.24
CA SER A 139 8.39 -19.70 20.57
C SER A 139 8.76 -19.54 19.11
N PHE A 140 7.83 -19.86 18.22
CA PHE A 140 7.89 -19.58 16.79
C PHE A 140 6.94 -18.41 16.51
N GLN A 141 7.47 -17.25 16.11
CA GLN A 141 6.66 -16.04 15.97
C GLN A 141 5.83 -15.98 14.67
N GLY A 142 6.07 -16.91 13.75
CA GLY A 142 5.33 -17.01 12.48
C GLY A 142 5.91 -18.11 11.59
N VAL A 143 5.07 -19.08 11.24
CA VAL A 143 5.42 -20.23 10.40
C VAL A 143 4.31 -20.48 9.39
N GLU A 144 4.61 -20.34 8.11
CA GLU A 144 3.64 -20.46 7.02
C GLU A 144 3.74 -21.87 6.37
N GLN A 145 2.74 -22.77 6.39
CA GLN A 145 1.38 -22.62 6.95
C GLN A 145 1.06 -23.58 8.11
N ALA A 146 1.63 -24.79 8.14
CA ALA A 146 1.50 -25.72 9.26
C ALA A 146 2.85 -26.28 9.70
N MET A 147 3.04 -26.56 10.99
CA MET A 147 4.29 -27.07 11.54
C MET A 147 4.13 -28.30 12.44
N TYR A 148 5.05 -29.25 12.31
CA TYR A 148 5.29 -30.31 13.29
C TYR A 148 6.65 -30.11 13.96
N LEU A 149 6.71 -30.29 15.28
CA LEU A 149 7.90 -30.02 16.07
C LEU A 149 8.39 -31.26 16.81
N TRP A 150 9.69 -31.49 16.77
CA TRP A 150 10.39 -32.49 17.59
C TRP A 150 11.61 -31.88 18.28
N CYS A 151 11.91 -32.38 19.48
CA CYS A 151 13.14 -32.08 20.20
C CYS A 151 13.77 -33.38 20.69
N ASN A 152 15.04 -33.60 20.37
CA ASN A 152 15.81 -34.79 20.75
C ASN A 152 15.08 -36.12 20.44
N GLY A 153 14.38 -36.19 19.31
CA GLY A 153 13.63 -37.38 18.89
C GLY A 153 12.24 -37.55 19.50
N VAL A 154 11.80 -36.63 20.35
CA VAL A 154 10.47 -36.63 20.96
C VAL A 154 9.57 -35.67 20.20
N PHE A 155 8.38 -36.12 19.83
CA PHE A 155 7.36 -35.24 19.25
C PHE A 155 6.84 -34.28 20.32
N VAL A 156 6.93 -32.98 20.02
CA VAL A 156 6.57 -31.89 20.93
C VAL A 156 5.16 -31.41 20.62
N GLY A 157 4.84 -31.06 19.36
CA GLY A 157 3.55 -30.50 19.02
C GLY A 157 3.31 -30.21 17.54
N TYR A 158 2.12 -29.69 17.26
CA TYR A 158 1.63 -29.26 15.95
C TYR A 158 0.93 -27.91 16.07
N ALA A 159 1.03 -27.06 15.04
CA ALA A 159 0.28 -25.80 14.96
C ALA A 159 0.01 -25.37 13.52
N GLU A 160 -1.15 -24.72 13.33
CA GLU A 160 -1.53 -23.86 12.21
C GLU A 160 -1.69 -22.40 12.70
N ASP A 161 -2.14 -21.50 11.80
CA ASP A 161 -2.13 -20.03 11.93
C ASP A 161 -0.73 -19.42 11.75
N SER A 162 -0.52 -18.89 10.54
CA SER A 162 0.80 -18.42 10.10
C SER A 162 1.29 -17.17 10.83
N PHE A 163 0.39 -16.33 11.37
CA PHE A 163 0.71 -14.96 11.78
C PHE A 163 0.60 -14.69 13.29
N THR A 164 0.25 -15.68 14.10
CA THR A 164 0.34 -15.59 15.56
C THR A 164 1.38 -16.56 16.13
N PRO A 165 1.97 -16.27 17.31
CA PRO A 165 3.01 -17.12 17.88
C PRO A 165 2.53 -18.54 18.23
N SER A 166 3.40 -19.52 17.99
CA SER A 166 3.22 -20.90 18.43
C SER A 166 4.29 -21.31 19.45
N ASP A 167 3.84 -21.50 20.69
CA ASP A 167 4.68 -21.78 21.85
C ASP A 167 4.57 -23.23 22.32
N PHE A 168 5.70 -23.84 22.69
CA PHE A 168 5.75 -25.23 23.16
C PHE A 168 6.72 -25.41 24.33
N ASP A 169 6.33 -26.20 25.33
CA ASP A 169 7.20 -26.58 26.45
C ASP A 169 8.19 -27.68 26.02
N LEU A 170 9.50 -27.39 26.14
CA LEU A 170 10.58 -28.33 25.81
C LEU A 170 11.21 -28.99 27.03
N THR A 171 10.77 -28.65 28.25
CA THR A 171 11.47 -28.99 29.50
C THR A 171 11.81 -30.48 29.61
N ASP A 172 10.85 -31.36 29.31
CA ASP A 172 11.00 -32.81 29.49
C ASP A 172 11.79 -33.50 28.36
N CYS A 173 11.99 -32.83 27.22
CA CYS A 173 12.76 -33.38 26.11
C CYS A 173 14.20 -32.84 26.03
N LEU A 174 14.55 -31.81 26.80
CA LEU A 174 15.89 -31.24 26.82
C LEU A 174 16.90 -32.15 27.53
N GLN A 175 18.13 -32.13 27.04
CA GLN A 175 19.28 -32.85 27.61
C GLN A 175 20.45 -31.93 27.90
N ALA A 176 21.38 -32.41 28.72
CA ALA A 176 22.61 -31.67 29.02
C ALA A 176 23.50 -31.57 27.76
N GLY A 177 24.03 -30.37 27.50
CA GLY A 177 24.87 -30.11 26.33
C GLY A 177 24.05 -29.79 25.08
N THR A 178 24.35 -30.45 23.97
CA THR A 178 23.72 -30.20 22.67
C THR A 178 22.34 -30.83 22.60
N ASN A 179 21.37 -30.03 22.17
CA ASN A 179 19.99 -30.39 21.89
C ASN A 179 19.72 -30.23 20.40
N ARG A 180 18.81 -31.03 19.85
CA ARG A 180 18.39 -30.94 18.46
C ARG A 180 16.92 -30.59 18.38
N LEU A 181 16.61 -29.50 17.69
CA LEU A 181 15.26 -29.13 17.28
C LEU A 181 15.06 -29.54 15.82
N CYS A 182 13.94 -30.18 15.52
CA CYS A 182 13.55 -30.55 14.15
C CYS A 182 12.13 -30.02 13.89
N VAL A 183 11.95 -29.32 12.77
CA VAL A 183 10.66 -28.74 12.38
C VAL A 183 10.33 -29.20 10.97
N GLU A 184 9.12 -29.68 10.77
CA GLU A 184 8.58 -30.00 9.45
C GLU A 184 7.47 -29.01 9.13
N VAL A 185 7.69 -28.15 8.14
CA VAL A 185 6.76 -27.09 7.72
C VAL A 185 6.07 -27.51 6.42
N HIS A 186 4.74 -27.52 6.40
CA HIS A 186 3.92 -27.86 5.24
C HIS A 186 3.32 -26.59 4.64
N LYS A 187 3.47 -26.40 3.33
CA LYS A 187 2.90 -25.27 2.57
C LYS A 187 1.37 -25.38 2.38
N ARG A 188 0.80 -26.58 2.51
CA ARG A 188 -0.62 -26.85 2.31
C ARG A 188 -1.20 -27.61 3.51
N CYS A 189 -2.28 -27.09 4.08
CA CYS A 189 -3.03 -27.66 5.20
C CYS A 189 -4.49 -27.15 5.19
N SER A 190 -5.30 -27.47 6.20
CA SER A 190 -6.66 -26.93 6.33
C SER A 190 -6.67 -25.41 6.39
N ALA A 191 -5.74 -24.80 7.13
CA ALA A 191 -5.60 -23.35 7.20
C ALA A 191 -5.39 -22.67 5.83
N SER A 192 -4.85 -23.37 4.83
CA SER A 192 -4.68 -22.81 3.47
C SER A 192 -5.99 -22.32 2.85
N TRP A 193 -7.14 -22.84 3.29
CA TRP A 193 -8.46 -22.41 2.81
C TRP A 193 -8.94 -21.10 3.44
N ILE A 194 -8.35 -20.70 4.57
CA ILE A 194 -8.71 -19.51 5.34
C ILE A 194 -7.53 -18.53 5.51
N GLU A 195 -6.51 -18.69 4.66
CA GLU A 195 -5.36 -17.79 4.48
C GLU A 195 -5.20 -17.46 2.97
N ASP A 196 -6.33 -17.04 2.38
CA ASP A 196 -6.49 -16.74 0.96
C ASP A 196 -6.39 -15.24 0.63
N GLN A 197 -5.57 -14.49 1.39
CA GLN A 197 -5.36 -13.05 1.16
C GLN A 197 -4.87 -12.73 -0.26
N ASP A 198 -5.18 -11.53 -0.77
CA ASP A 198 -4.60 -10.98 -1.99
C ASP A 198 -3.10 -10.64 -1.84
N PHE A 199 -2.24 -11.67 -1.94
CA PHE A 199 -0.80 -11.54 -1.77
C PHE A 199 0.02 -12.67 -2.43
N PHE A 200 1.34 -12.57 -2.35
CA PHE A 200 2.24 -13.67 -2.74
C PHE A 200 2.11 -14.89 -1.80
N ARG A 201 2.09 -16.11 -2.35
CA ARG A 201 1.94 -17.36 -1.60
C ARG A 201 3.31 -17.95 -1.23
N PHE A 202 3.70 -17.82 0.03
CA PHE A 202 4.99 -18.31 0.53
C PHE A 202 4.82 -19.55 1.43
N SER A 203 5.93 -20.00 2.00
CA SER A 203 6.00 -20.96 3.11
C SER A 203 7.29 -20.80 3.91
N GLY A 204 7.37 -21.42 5.09
CA GLY A 204 8.55 -21.48 5.94
C GLY A 204 8.44 -20.70 7.24
N ILE A 205 9.54 -20.72 8.01
CA ILE A 205 9.66 -20.01 9.28
C ILE A 205 10.08 -18.56 8.98
N PHE A 206 9.11 -17.64 8.86
CA PHE A 206 9.33 -16.30 8.32
C PHE A 206 9.41 -15.19 9.36
N ARG A 207 9.12 -15.48 10.64
CA ARG A 207 9.40 -14.61 11.79
C ARG A 207 10.29 -15.33 12.81
N SER A 208 10.88 -14.57 13.73
CA SER A 208 11.92 -15.06 14.64
C SER A 208 11.53 -16.29 15.45
N VAL A 209 12.54 -17.09 15.81
CA VAL A 209 12.43 -18.23 16.72
C VAL A 209 13.34 -18.01 17.92
N PHE A 210 12.84 -18.32 19.12
CA PHE A 210 13.64 -18.21 20.34
C PHE A 210 13.20 -19.18 21.42
N LEU A 211 14.12 -19.48 22.32
CA LEU A 211 13.83 -20.13 23.59
C LEU A 211 13.55 -19.09 24.65
N TYR A 212 12.67 -19.40 25.58
CA TYR A 212 12.49 -18.63 26.80
C TYR A 212 12.37 -19.54 28.03
N ALA A 213 12.90 -19.08 29.15
CA ALA A 213 12.83 -19.77 30.43
C ALA A 213 11.64 -19.26 31.26
N LYS A 214 10.89 -20.20 31.83
CA LYS A 214 9.91 -19.95 32.89
C LYS A 214 10.59 -20.25 34.24
N PRO A 215 10.88 -19.24 35.09
CA PRO A 215 11.46 -19.45 36.41
C PRO A 215 10.54 -20.26 37.35
N LYS A 216 10.93 -20.39 38.63
CA LYS A 216 10.13 -21.15 39.62
C LYS A 216 8.69 -20.64 39.74
N VAL A 217 8.53 -19.33 39.60
CA VAL A 217 7.25 -18.62 39.46
C VAL A 217 7.40 -17.75 38.22
N HIS A 218 6.40 -17.78 37.35
CA HIS A 218 6.42 -17.10 36.07
C HIS A 218 5.11 -16.31 35.89
N LEU A 219 5.21 -15.08 35.40
CA LEU A 219 4.07 -14.32 34.90
C LEU A 219 3.76 -14.83 33.49
N ALA A 220 2.74 -15.68 33.38
CA ALA A 220 2.37 -16.35 32.13
C ALA A 220 1.47 -15.51 31.23
N ASP A 221 0.70 -14.58 31.81
CA ASP A 221 -0.08 -13.61 31.04
C ASP A 221 -0.29 -12.33 31.86
N LEU A 222 -0.36 -11.21 31.15
CA LEU A 222 -0.46 -9.86 31.70
C LEU A 222 -1.51 -9.07 30.91
N TRP A 223 -2.51 -8.54 31.62
CA TRP A 223 -3.39 -7.50 31.10
C TRP A 223 -3.44 -6.30 32.05
N LEU A 224 -2.93 -5.17 31.58
CA LEU A 224 -3.02 -3.88 32.24
C LEU A 224 -4.21 -3.11 31.67
N GLN A 225 -5.42 -3.39 32.15
CA GLN A 225 -6.64 -2.76 31.65
C GLN A 225 -6.66 -1.29 32.03
N THR A 226 -6.38 -0.41 31.07
CA THR A 226 -6.46 1.03 31.25
C THR A 226 -7.81 1.58 30.81
N GLY A 227 -8.31 2.56 31.56
CA GLY A 227 -9.48 3.35 31.21
C GLY A 227 -9.27 4.83 31.52
N LEU A 228 -10.19 5.66 31.06
CA LEU A 228 -10.16 7.10 31.28
C LEU A 228 -11.58 7.58 31.62
N GLU A 229 -11.72 8.28 32.74
CA GLU A 229 -13.01 8.84 33.20
C GLU A 229 -13.40 10.09 32.40
N GLU A 230 -14.67 10.48 32.47
CA GLU A 230 -15.25 11.57 31.65
C GLU A 230 -14.54 12.93 31.81
N ASP A 231 -13.86 13.14 32.92
CA ASP A 231 -13.06 14.35 33.16
C ASP A 231 -11.78 14.43 32.32
N ASN A 232 -11.40 13.34 31.64
CA ASN A 232 -10.17 13.17 30.88
C ASN A 232 -8.88 13.44 31.69
N LEU A 233 -8.95 13.30 33.02
CA LEU A 233 -7.86 13.55 33.96
C LEU A 233 -7.68 12.41 34.97
N THR A 234 -8.72 11.60 35.17
CA THR A 234 -8.70 10.42 36.04
C THR A 234 -8.55 9.16 35.19
N GLY A 235 -7.39 8.50 35.31
CA GLY A 235 -7.13 7.21 34.69
C GLY A 235 -7.50 6.07 35.62
N THR A 236 -8.02 4.97 35.07
CA THR A 236 -8.24 3.72 35.81
C THR A 236 -7.28 2.66 35.31
N LEU A 237 -6.70 1.88 36.22
CA LEU A 237 -5.83 0.75 35.90
C LEU A 237 -6.26 -0.47 36.69
N THR A 238 -6.63 -1.53 36.00
CA THR A 238 -6.99 -2.83 36.59
C THR A 238 -6.03 -3.91 36.10
N PRO A 239 -5.02 -4.29 36.91
CA PRO A 239 -4.12 -5.38 36.54
C PRO A 239 -4.82 -6.74 36.64
N ARG A 240 -4.64 -7.59 35.62
CA ARG A 240 -5.02 -9.00 35.60
C ARG A 240 -3.78 -9.82 35.27
N LEU A 241 -3.38 -10.70 36.18
CA LEU A 241 -2.13 -11.46 36.08
C LEU A 241 -2.43 -12.96 36.15
N LYS A 242 -1.85 -13.76 35.25
CA LYS A 242 -1.83 -15.22 35.35
C LYS A 242 -0.44 -15.66 35.78
N LEU A 243 -0.32 -16.21 36.98
CA LEU A 243 0.95 -16.77 37.48
C LEU A 243 0.98 -18.29 37.31
N GLU A 244 2.13 -18.82 36.90
CA GLU A 244 2.40 -20.26 36.78
C GLU A 244 3.56 -20.71 37.68
N GLY A 245 3.61 -22.00 38.01
CA GLY A 245 4.66 -22.60 38.83
C GLY A 245 4.37 -22.56 40.34
N ARG A 246 5.36 -22.21 41.16
CA ARG A 246 5.28 -22.21 42.64
C ARG A 246 4.67 -20.91 43.17
N THR A 247 3.44 -20.63 42.80
CA THR A 247 2.76 -19.34 43.04
C THR A 247 2.41 -19.06 44.52
N ALA A 248 2.34 -20.09 45.36
CA ALA A 248 1.99 -19.92 46.77
C ALA A 248 3.01 -19.03 47.51
N GLY A 249 2.55 -17.87 47.99
CA GLY A 249 3.39 -16.88 48.69
C GLY A 249 4.17 -15.93 47.77
N ALA A 250 4.07 -16.10 46.45
CA ALA A 250 4.63 -15.16 45.49
C ALA A 250 3.93 -13.79 45.56
N LYS A 251 4.65 -12.73 45.21
CA LYS A 251 4.14 -11.35 45.23
C LYS A 251 4.57 -10.63 43.96
N VAL A 252 3.65 -9.84 43.42
CA VAL A 252 3.95 -8.91 42.32
C VAL A 252 3.82 -7.49 42.86
N THR A 253 4.81 -6.64 42.61
CA THR A 253 4.75 -5.20 42.86
C THR A 253 4.73 -4.46 41.54
N LEU A 254 3.91 -3.42 41.43
CA LEU A 254 3.84 -2.53 40.28
C LEU A 254 4.42 -1.17 40.67
N ARG A 255 5.31 -0.67 39.82
CA ARG A 255 5.76 0.73 39.81
C ARG A 255 5.31 1.35 38.48
N LEU A 256 4.40 2.30 38.55
CA LEU A 256 3.89 3.03 37.39
C LEU A 256 4.46 4.45 37.39
N THR A 257 5.15 4.83 36.32
CA THR A 257 5.73 6.17 36.17
C THR A 257 5.24 6.88 34.91
N ASP A 258 5.23 8.21 34.94
CA ASP A 258 5.14 8.99 33.71
C ASP A 258 6.48 9.00 32.94
N ARG A 259 6.50 9.72 31.81
CA ARG A 259 7.68 9.89 30.96
C ARG A 259 8.84 10.64 31.64
N GLU A 260 8.56 11.46 32.65
CA GLU A 260 9.58 12.17 33.42
C GLU A 260 10.16 11.31 34.56
N GLY A 261 9.59 10.12 34.78
CA GLY A 261 9.99 9.16 35.81
C GLY A 261 9.32 9.42 37.17
N TYR A 262 8.32 10.31 37.24
CA TYR A 262 7.53 10.51 38.45
C TYR A 262 6.61 9.30 38.67
N ALA A 263 6.64 8.74 39.88
CA ALA A 263 5.81 7.59 40.22
C ALA A 263 4.37 8.01 40.52
N LEU A 264 3.43 7.52 39.72
CA LEU A 264 1.99 7.66 39.95
C LEU A 264 1.49 6.61 40.95
N TYR A 265 2.11 5.43 40.95
CA TYR A 265 1.80 4.34 41.85
C TYR A 265 3.04 3.50 42.12
N GLU A 266 3.23 3.07 43.36
CA GLU A 266 4.24 2.08 43.74
C GLU A 266 3.69 1.23 44.89
N GLY A 267 3.48 -0.06 44.63
CA GLY A 267 2.82 -0.93 45.61
C GLY A 267 2.62 -2.36 45.13
N PRO A 268 2.05 -3.24 45.98
CA PRO A 268 1.68 -4.59 45.57
C PRO A 268 0.54 -4.55 44.56
N VAL A 269 0.59 -5.40 43.53
CA VAL A 269 -0.54 -5.59 42.63
C VAL A 269 -1.68 -6.27 43.38
N THR A 270 -2.85 -5.66 43.36
CA THR A 270 -4.12 -6.28 43.76
C THR A 270 -5.03 -6.42 42.54
N GLU A 271 -6.12 -7.18 42.65
CA GLU A 271 -7.13 -7.28 41.59
C GLU A 271 -8.08 -6.06 41.57
N ASP A 272 -7.88 -5.09 42.46
CA ASP A 272 -8.69 -3.89 42.55
C ASP A 272 -8.30 -2.89 41.47
N THR A 273 -9.27 -2.06 41.04
CA THR A 273 -9.01 -0.94 40.14
C THR A 273 -8.30 0.18 40.89
N LEU A 274 -7.18 0.64 40.34
CA LEU A 274 -6.46 1.82 40.80
C LEU A 274 -7.00 3.07 40.08
N GLU A 275 -7.34 4.10 40.83
CA GLU A 275 -7.65 5.43 40.29
C GLU A 275 -6.43 6.34 40.37
N LEU A 276 -6.06 6.93 39.24
CA LEU A 276 -4.85 7.72 39.06
C LEU A 276 -5.23 9.12 38.61
N GLN A 277 -4.85 10.13 39.38
CA GLN A 277 -5.22 11.52 39.14
C GLN A 277 -4.16 12.25 38.31
N GLY A 278 -4.59 13.15 37.43
CA GLY A 278 -3.71 13.99 36.62
C GLY A 278 -3.03 13.23 35.48
N VAL A 279 -3.65 12.15 34.99
CA VAL A 279 -3.15 11.45 33.79
C VAL A 279 -3.39 12.30 32.55
N GLN A 280 -2.55 12.11 31.54
CA GLN A 280 -2.73 12.69 30.21
C GLN A 280 -3.29 11.62 29.27
N PRO A 281 -4.38 11.92 28.54
CA PRO A 281 -4.96 10.96 27.60
C PRO A 281 -4.03 10.63 26.43
N TRP A 282 -3.98 9.36 26.07
CA TRP A 282 -3.36 8.89 24.83
C TRP A 282 -4.27 9.21 23.63
N SER A 283 -3.68 9.72 22.54
CA SER A 283 -4.33 9.98 21.25
C SER A 283 -3.30 10.05 20.11
N HIS A 284 -3.75 10.16 18.85
CA HIS A 284 -2.83 10.36 17.71
C HIS A 284 -2.04 11.68 17.78
N ARG A 285 -2.60 12.72 18.40
CA ARG A 285 -1.92 14.02 18.57
C ARG A 285 -0.99 14.03 19.78
N THR A 286 -1.35 13.28 20.81
CA THR A 286 -0.65 13.21 22.10
C THR A 286 -0.50 11.75 22.52
N PRO A 287 0.46 11.01 21.96
CA PRO A 287 0.68 9.60 22.28
C PRO A 287 1.39 9.45 23.64
N THR A 288 0.76 9.91 24.72
CA THR A 288 1.33 9.85 26.06
C THR A 288 1.24 8.43 26.59
N LEU A 289 2.41 7.86 26.91
CA LEU A 289 2.56 6.54 27.51
C LEU A 289 3.13 6.66 28.93
N TYR A 290 2.72 5.71 29.77
CA TYR A 290 3.17 5.51 31.14
C TYR A 290 3.91 4.19 31.22
N HIS A 291 5.00 4.16 31.98
CA HIS A 291 5.83 2.98 32.11
C HIS A 291 5.43 2.18 33.35
N ALA A 292 4.89 0.98 33.14
CA ALA A 292 4.55 0.02 34.19
C ALA A 292 5.67 -1.01 34.33
N GLU A 293 6.35 -1.04 35.47
CA GLU A 293 7.33 -2.06 35.81
C GLU A 293 6.75 -2.99 36.88
N LEU A 294 6.53 -4.25 36.51
CA LEU A 294 6.09 -5.29 37.42
C LEU A 294 7.29 -6.10 37.91
N THR A 295 7.44 -6.28 39.22
CA THR A 295 8.48 -7.15 39.80
C THR A 295 7.82 -8.34 40.50
N LEU A 296 8.08 -9.54 40.01
CA LEU A 296 7.62 -10.80 40.59
C LEU A 296 8.68 -11.37 41.53
N THR A 297 8.28 -11.66 42.76
CA THR A 297 9.11 -12.31 43.79
C THR A 297 8.49 -13.62 44.24
N ASP A 298 9.33 -14.60 44.57
CA ASP A 298 8.88 -15.87 45.17
C ASP A 298 8.57 -15.72 46.68
N ALA A 299 8.17 -16.82 47.31
CA ALA A 299 7.84 -16.85 48.73
C ALA A 299 9.02 -16.50 49.67
N ASP A 300 10.25 -16.67 49.20
CA ASP A 300 11.48 -16.33 49.93
C ASP A 300 11.88 -14.86 49.71
N GLY A 301 11.15 -14.13 48.86
CA GLY A 301 11.42 -12.74 48.49
C GLY A 301 12.47 -12.58 47.39
N ALA A 302 12.85 -13.66 46.71
CA ALA A 302 13.80 -13.58 45.60
C ALA A 302 13.09 -13.16 44.32
N VAL A 303 13.61 -12.13 43.65
CA VAL A 303 13.13 -11.69 42.33
C VAL A 303 13.25 -12.84 41.34
N GLN A 304 12.12 -13.18 40.71
CA GLN A 304 12.06 -14.16 39.63
C GLN A 304 12.06 -13.44 38.27
N GLU A 305 11.26 -12.39 38.15
CA GLU A 305 11.05 -11.66 36.89
C GLU A 305 10.80 -10.17 37.15
N VAL A 306 11.21 -9.35 36.18
CA VAL A 306 10.87 -7.93 36.03
C VAL A 306 10.27 -7.75 34.63
N VAL A 307 9.10 -7.13 34.55
CA VAL A 307 8.33 -6.96 33.30
C VAL A 307 8.02 -5.48 33.11
N PRO A 308 8.79 -4.78 32.25
CA PRO A 308 8.45 -3.44 31.80
C PRO A 308 7.37 -3.50 30.71
N TYR A 309 6.37 -2.62 30.79
CA TYR A 309 5.32 -2.48 29.79
C TYR A 309 4.86 -1.03 29.71
N ASP A 310 4.73 -0.47 28.51
CA ASP A 310 4.22 0.89 28.32
C ASP A 310 2.70 0.85 28.10
N ILE A 311 1.95 1.70 28.80
CA ILE A 311 0.49 1.76 28.74
C ILE A 311 -0.01 3.17 28.43
N GLY A 312 -1.12 3.29 27.70
CA GLY A 312 -1.82 4.55 27.44
C GLY A 312 -3.19 4.60 28.11
N PHE A 313 -3.56 5.73 28.72
CA PHE A 313 -4.91 5.94 29.24
C PHE A 313 -5.79 6.58 28.17
N ARG A 314 -6.86 5.90 27.76
CA ARG A 314 -7.84 6.42 26.80
C ARG A 314 -9.23 5.87 27.09
N ARG A 315 -10.25 6.54 26.57
CA ARG A 315 -11.63 6.03 26.50
C ARG A 315 -12.08 6.02 25.05
N PHE A 316 -12.46 4.87 24.52
CA PHE A 316 -13.05 4.75 23.19
C PHE A 316 -14.44 4.15 23.32
N GLU A 317 -15.41 4.76 22.66
CA GLU A 317 -16.81 4.46 22.89
C GLU A 317 -17.68 4.89 21.70
N MET A 318 -18.83 4.24 21.54
CA MET A 318 -19.88 4.67 20.63
C MET A 318 -20.81 5.65 21.34
N LYS A 319 -20.89 6.90 20.88
CA LYS A 319 -21.79 7.94 21.39
C LYS A 319 -22.73 8.41 20.30
N ASP A 320 -24.02 8.18 20.46
CA ASP A 320 -25.07 8.58 19.52
C ASP A 320 -24.81 8.16 18.06
N GLY A 321 -24.25 6.94 17.86
CA GLY A 321 -23.92 6.40 16.55
C GLY A 321 -22.64 6.98 15.92
N VAL A 322 -21.76 7.58 16.74
CA VAL A 322 -20.45 8.11 16.35
C VAL A 322 -19.38 7.54 17.30
N MET A 323 -18.29 7.01 16.74
CA MET A 323 -17.13 6.54 17.51
C MET A 323 -16.33 7.74 18.03
N CYS A 324 -16.10 7.77 19.33
CA CYS A 324 -15.40 8.86 20.01
C CYS A 324 -14.19 8.33 20.78
N LEU A 325 -13.06 9.04 20.68
CA LEU A 325 -11.88 8.84 21.51
C LEU A 325 -11.76 10.03 22.47
N ASN A 326 -11.72 9.74 23.77
CA ASN A 326 -11.63 10.72 24.87
C ASN A 326 -12.74 11.79 24.79
N GLY A 327 -13.90 11.42 24.25
CA GLY A 327 -15.05 12.32 24.05
C GLY A 327 -15.07 13.09 22.72
N GLU A 328 -14.05 12.95 21.88
CA GLU A 328 -14.00 13.59 20.55
C GLU A 328 -14.25 12.58 19.42
N ARG A 329 -14.97 12.99 18.39
CA ARG A 329 -15.21 12.18 17.19
C ARG A 329 -13.88 11.78 16.54
N VAL A 330 -13.75 10.50 16.21
CA VAL A 330 -12.62 10.00 15.41
C VAL A 330 -12.90 10.14 13.91
N VAL A 331 -11.89 10.54 13.14
CA VAL A 331 -11.86 10.39 11.68
C VAL A 331 -10.58 9.67 11.33
N PHE A 332 -10.72 8.49 10.73
CA PHE A 332 -9.62 7.65 10.27
C PHE A 332 -9.12 8.18 8.93
N ASN A 333 -7.91 8.73 8.96
CA ASN A 333 -7.09 9.04 7.80
C ASN A 333 -6.09 7.90 7.68
N GLY A 334 -6.60 6.75 7.26
CA GLY A 334 -5.92 5.47 7.42
C GLY A 334 -5.28 4.93 6.14
N VAL A 335 -4.49 3.88 6.30
CA VAL A 335 -3.95 3.07 5.20
C VAL A 335 -3.96 1.58 5.58
N ASN A 336 -4.23 0.70 4.62
CA ASN A 336 -4.04 -0.74 4.74
C ASN A 336 -2.56 -1.05 4.53
N ARG A 337 -1.98 -1.92 5.36
CA ARG A 337 -0.56 -2.27 5.25
C ARG A 337 -0.33 -3.77 5.38
N HIS A 338 0.18 -4.37 4.31
CA HIS A 338 0.85 -5.66 4.37
C HIS A 338 2.30 -5.50 4.88
N GLU A 339 2.78 -6.48 5.66
CA GLU A 339 4.22 -6.63 5.90
C GLU A 339 4.94 -6.98 4.59
N TRP A 340 5.67 -6.02 4.00
CA TRP A 340 6.33 -6.25 2.71
C TRP A 340 7.77 -5.74 2.62
N ASN A 341 8.59 -6.46 1.88
CA ASN A 341 9.92 -6.06 1.42
C ASN A 341 10.24 -6.79 0.11
N ALA A 342 10.62 -6.06 -0.95
CA ALA A 342 10.86 -6.63 -2.28
C ALA A 342 11.99 -7.68 -2.36
N GLU A 343 12.89 -7.74 -1.37
CA GLU A 343 13.99 -8.72 -1.30
C GLU A 343 13.63 -9.94 -0.45
N LYS A 344 12.78 -9.76 0.56
CA LYS A 344 12.54 -10.76 1.63
C LYS A 344 11.10 -11.28 1.67
N GLY A 345 10.19 -10.74 0.86
CA GLY A 345 8.75 -10.99 1.00
C GLY A 345 8.24 -10.44 2.34
N ARG A 346 7.45 -11.23 3.07
CA ARG A 346 6.90 -10.82 4.38
C ARG A 346 7.86 -10.99 5.57
N ALA A 347 9.08 -11.49 5.34
CA ALA A 347 10.12 -11.56 6.38
C ALA A 347 10.79 -10.17 6.61
N ILE A 348 9.98 -9.18 7.00
CA ILE A 348 10.41 -7.80 7.24
C ILE A 348 11.16 -7.67 8.58
N GLY A 349 11.97 -6.62 8.70
CA GLY A 349 12.69 -6.28 9.93
C GLY A 349 12.29 -4.91 10.50
N PRO A 350 12.89 -4.51 11.64
CA PRO A 350 12.59 -3.24 12.31
C PRO A 350 12.74 -2.00 11.42
N GLU A 351 13.77 -1.96 10.57
CA GLU A 351 14.02 -0.83 9.66
C GLU A 351 12.88 -0.63 8.64
N ASP A 352 12.27 -1.71 8.17
CA ASP A 352 11.13 -1.66 7.26
C ASP A 352 9.91 -1.00 7.97
N MET A 353 9.70 -1.33 9.26
CA MET A 353 8.64 -0.74 10.08
C MET A 353 8.91 0.73 10.44
N TYR A 354 10.17 1.08 10.74
CA TYR A 354 10.56 2.47 11.01
C TYR A 354 10.37 3.35 9.78
N ALA A 355 10.74 2.87 8.59
CA ALA A 355 10.52 3.57 7.34
C ALA A 355 9.01 3.82 7.08
N ALA A 356 8.15 2.83 7.33
CA ALA A 356 6.71 3.01 7.22
C ALA A 356 6.18 4.08 8.18
N MET A 357 6.62 4.06 9.44
CA MET A 357 6.20 5.03 10.43
C MET A 357 6.65 6.47 10.09
N ASP A 358 7.83 6.61 9.47
CA ASP A 358 8.32 7.88 8.95
C ASP A 358 7.49 8.41 7.78
N VAL A 359 7.01 7.52 6.90
CA VAL A 359 6.07 7.88 5.83
C VAL A 359 4.73 8.34 6.42
N PHE A 360 4.18 7.59 7.39
CA PHE A 360 2.87 7.91 7.97
C PHE A 360 2.86 9.30 8.60
N ARG A 361 3.87 9.60 9.43
CA ARG A 361 4.00 10.90 10.10
C ARG A 361 4.16 12.07 9.13
N ARG A 362 4.90 11.90 8.03
CA ARG A 362 5.11 12.96 7.02
C ARG A 362 3.88 13.23 6.15
N ASN A 363 2.93 12.29 6.12
CA ASN A 363 1.79 12.32 5.21
C ASN A 363 0.43 12.36 5.92
N ASN A 364 0.42 12.76 7.20
CA ASN A 364 -0.80 12.95 8.00
C ASN A 364 -1.66 11.69 8.14
N ILE A 365 -1.07 10.50 7.99
CA ILE A 365 -1.74 9.22 8.23
C ILE A 365 -1.83 9.02 9.74
N ASN A 366 -3.05 8.86 10.25
CA ASN A 366 -3.31 8.74 11.68
C ASN A 366 -3.78 7.33 12.09
N ALA A 367 -3.99 6.44 11.12
CA ALA A 367 -4.50 5.11 11.37
C ALA A 367 -3.91 4.07 10.41
N VAL A 368 -3.86 2.81 10.84
CA VAL A 368 -3.47 1.66 10.02
C VAL A 368 -4.40 0.48 10.28
N ARG A 369 -4.72 -0.28 9.23
CA ARG A 369 -5.34 -1.60 9.31
C ARG A 369 -4.29 -2.65 8.96
N THR A 370 -4.12 -3.66 9.81
CA THR A 370 -3.19 -4.78 9.59
C THR A 370 -3.80 -5.78 8.60
N CYS A 371 -3.76 -5.45 7.30
CA CYS A 371 -4.38 -6.26 6.26
C CYS A 371 -3.52 -7.52 5.96
N HIS A 372 -4.02 -8.74 6.05
CA HIS A 372 -5.27 -9.17 6.71
C HIS A 372 -4.94 -10.23 7.76
N TYR A 373 -4.05 -9.86 8.67
CA TYR A 373 -3.47 -10.72 9.69
C TYR A 373 -2.73 -9.91 10.75
N PRO A 374 -2.48 -10.47 11.95
CA PRO A 374 -1.75 -9.77 12.99
C PRO A 374 -0.27 -9.58 12.63
N ASP A 375 0.24 -8.37 12.82
CA ASP A 375 1.63 -7.99 12.52
C ASP A 375 2.61 -8.45 13.61
N GLN A 376 3.91 -8.18 13.47
CA GLN A 376 4.88 -8.37 14.55
C GLN A 376 4.65 -7.39 15.70
N SER A 377 4.81 -7.81 16.96
CA SER A 377 4.56 -6.99 18.17
C SER A 377 5.26 -5.62 18.16
N LEU A 378 6.45 -5.51 17.56
CA LEU A 378 7.15 -4.23 17.42
C LEU A 378 6.33 -3.17 16.66
N TRP A 379 5.48 -3.58 15.72
CA TRP A 379 4.61 -2.67 14.98
C TRP A 379 3.60 -1.98 15.91
N TYR A 380 3.01 -2.72 16.83
CA TYR A 380 2.03 -2.23 17.80
C TYR A 380 2.69 -1.26 18.79
N ASP A 381 3.88 -1.59 19.30
CA ASP A 381 4.72 -0.69 20.09
C ASP A 381 5.00 0.64 19.36
N LEU A 382 5.26 0.57 18.05
CA LEU A 382 5.50 1.76 17.25
C LEU A 382 4.22 2.57 17.07
N CYS A 383 3.08 1.94 16.84
CA CYS A 383 1.80 2.62 16.75
C CYS A 383 1.42 3.31 18.07
N ASP A 384 1.64 2.65 19.22
CA ASP A 384 1.45 3.24 20.55
C ASP A 384 2.32 4.50 20.73
N ARG A 385 3.60 4.41 20.39
CA ARG A 385 4.58 5.50 20.57
C ARG A 385 4.39 6.67 19.61
N ASN A 386 3.91 6.39 18.39
CA ASN A 386 3.76 7.41 17.35
C ASN A 386 2.33 7.96 17.25
N GLY A 387 1.39 7.39 18.01
CA GLY A 387 -0.01 7.83 17.97
C GLY A 387 -0.69 7.43 16.67
N ILE A 388 -0.58 6.17 16.26
CA ILE A 388 -1.29 5.64 15.10
C ILE A 388 -2.42 4.73 15.60
N TYR A 389 -3.66 5.06 15.25
CA TYR A 389 -4.81 4.22 15.56
C TYR A 389 -4.75 2.91 14.77
N MET A 390 -5.20 1.81 15.36
CA MET A 390 -5.17 0.50 14.73
C MET A 390 -6.55 -0.13 14.67
N ILE A 391 -6.87 -0.68 13.50
CA ILE A 391 -7.73 -1.84 13.35
C ILE A 391 -6.80 -3.05 13.31
N ASP A 392 -6.86 -3.89 14.33
CA ASP A 392 -6.08 -5.12 14.38
C ASP A 392 -6.94 -6.30 13.90
N GLU A 393 -6.45 -7.03 12.91
CA GLU A 393 -7.25 -7.99 12.15
C GLU A 393 -6.77 -9.44 12.29
N ALA A 394 -7.71 -10.32 12.64
CA ALA A 394 -7.43 -11.74 12.72
C ALA A 394 -7.03 -12.29 11.35
N ASN A 395 -6.08 -13.22 11.32
CA ASN A 395 -5.66 -13.90 10.10
C ASN A 395 -6.77 -14.83 9.60
N LEU A 396 -7.72 -14.28 8.84
CA LEU A 396 -8.87 -15.00 8.33
C LEU A 396 -9.32 -14.39 7.00
N GLU A 397 -9.01 -15.08 5.90
CA GLU A 397 -9.51 -14.75 4.57
C GLU A 397 -9.74 -16.00 3.73
N SER A 398 -10.90 -16.10 3.09
CA SER A 398 -11.34 -17.30 2.35
C SER A 398 -12.04 -16.91 1.06
N HIS A 399 -11.47 -15.92 0.37
CA HIS A 399 -12.07 -15.17 -0.72
C HIS A 399 -12.61 -16.07 -1.83
N GLY A 400 -11.78 -17.00 -2.30
CA GLY A 400 -12.13 -17.94 -3.37
C GLY A 400 -13.28 -18.89 -3.02
N SER A 401 -13.64 -19.03 -1.74
CA SER A 401 -14.71 -19.94 -1.30
C SER A 401 -16.11 -19.43 -1.60
N TRP A 402 -16.27 -18.10 -1.69
CA TRP A 402 -17.58 -17.46 -1.79
C TRP A 402 -17.67 -16.43 -2.91
N GLN A 403 -16.58 -15.79 -3.32
CA GLN A 403 -16.57 -14.85 -4.43
C GLN A 403 -15.96 -15.53 -5.66
N LYS A 404 -16.74 -15.66 -6.73
CA LYS A 404 -16.34 -16.39 -7.94
C LYS A 404 -16.53 -15.52 -9.16
N LEU A 405 -15.42 -15.10 -9.76
CA LEU A 405 -15.43 -14.17 -10.91
C LEU A 405 -16.25 -12.90 -10.62
N GLY A 406 -16.07 -12.33 -9.42
CA GLY A 406 -16.79 -11.14 -8.93
C GLY A 406 -18.25 -11.38 -8.53
N ALA A 407 -18.79 -12.59 -8.67
CA ALA A 407 -20.14 -12.92 -8.21
C ALA A 407 -20.13 -13.46 -6.78
N VAL A 408 -21.12 -13.03 -5.99
CA VAL A 408 -21.40 -13.59 -4.66
C VAL A 408 -22.03 -14.98 -4.83
N GLU A 409 -21.23 -16.02 -4.61
CA GLU A 409 -21.58 -17.44 -4.79
C GLU A 409 -21.05 -18.27 -3.60
N PRO A 410 -21.73 -18.23 -2.43
CA PRO A 410 -21.23 -18.82 -1.19
C PRO A 410 -21.56 -20.32 -1.02
N SER A 411 -21.78 -21.07 -2.11
CA SER A 411 -22.25 -22.47 -2.02
C SER A 411 -21.33 -23.44 -1.25
N TRP A 412 -20.05 -23.10 -1.12
CA TRP A 412 -19.07 -23.87 -0.33
C TRP A 412 -18.17 -22.95 0.50
N ASN A 413 -18.71 -21.82 0.97
CA ASN A 413 -17.99 -20.89 1.83
C ASN A 413 -17.49 -21.57 3.12
N VAL A 414 -16.22 -21.33 3.45
CA VAL A 414 -15.60 -21.63 4.75
C VAL A 414 -15.11 -20.30 5.34
N PRO A 415 -15.07 -20.11 6.67
CA PRO A 415 -15.57 -21.02 7.70
C PRO A 415 -17.11 -21.13 7.69
N GLY A 416 -17.81 -20.08 7.26
CA GLY A 416 -19.26 -20.08 7.13
C GLY A 416 -19.97 -20.39 8.46
N SER A 417 -20.81 -21.43 8.47
CA SER A 417 -21.52 -21.91 9.67
C SER A 417 -21.26 -23.41 9.86
N LEU A 418 -20.01 -23.82 9.67
CA LEU A 418 -19.58 -25.21 9.65
C LEU A 418 -18.88 -25.55 10.98
N PRO A 419 -19.50 -26.37 11.85
CA PRO A 419 -19.00 -26.59 13.21
C PRO A 419 -17.53 -27.04 13.31
N GLU A 420 -17.02 -27.74 12.29
CA GLU A 420 -15.64 -28.20 12.21
C GLU A 420 -14.60 -27.08 12.03
N TRP A 421 -15.00 -25.87 11.58
CA TRP A 421 -14.12 -24.70 11.44
C TRP A 421 -14.20 -23.73 12.62
N LYS A 422 -15.24 -23.86 13.46
CA LYS A 422 -15.52 -22.88 14.51
C LYS A 422 -14.35 -22.66 15.46
N ASP A 423 -13.77 -23.74 15.98
CA ASP A 423 -12.75 -23.64 17.03
C ASP A 423 -11.44 -23.05 16.49
N CYS A 424 -11.05 -23.37 15.25
CA CYS A 424 -9.83 -22.81 14.66
C CYS A 424 -9.97 -21.30 14.34
N VAL A 425 -11.15 -20.81 13.96
CA VAL A 425 -11.34 -19.37 13.69
C VAL A 425 -11.48 -18.56 14.98
N VAL A 426 -12.14 -19.09 16.02
CA VAL A 426 -12.17 -18.46 17.34
C VAL A 426 -10.78 -18.44 17.98
N ASP A 427 -9.97 -19.47 17.74
CA ASP A 427 -8.58 -19.51 18.19
C ASP A 427 -7.70 -18.43 17.53
N ARG A 428 -7.89 -18.12 16.25
CA ARG A 428 -7.21 -17.00 15.56
C ARG A 428 -7.56 -15.65 16.21
N ALA A 429 -8.86 -15.42 16.48
CA ALA A 429 -9.31 -14.23 17.22
C ALA A 429 -8.71 -14.16 18.63
N ARG A 430 -8.70 -15.28 19.35
CA ARG A 430 -8.13 -15.37 20.70
C ARG A 430 -6.62 -15.12 20.69
N SER A 431 -5.88 -15.72 19.77
CA SER A 431 -4.43 -15.61 19.73
C SER A 431 -3.97 -14.17 19.44
N MET A 432 -4.65 -13.47 18.54
CA MET A 432 -4.46 -12.03 18.32
C MET A 432 -4.82 -11.23 19.58
N PHE A 433 -6.04 -11.41 20.11
CA PHE A 433 -6.50 -10.69 21.30
C PHE A 433 -5.53 -10.85 22.48
N GLU A 434 -5.16 -12.08 22.82
CA GLU A 434 -4.33 -12.35 23.98
C GLU A 434 -2.96 -11.69 23.85
N ARG A 435 -2.39 -11.69 22.64
CA ARG A 435 -1.11 -11.04 22.34
C ARG A 435 -1.21 -9.52 22.48
N ASP A 436 -2.26 -8.91 21.93
CA ASP A 436 -2.27 -7.47 21.61
C ASP A 436 -3.19 -6.61 22.52
N LYS A 437 -3.94 -7.22 23.45
CA LYS A 437 -4.94 -6.57 24.34
C LYS A 437 -4.47 -5.36 25.14
N ASN A 438 -3.16 -5.22 25.35
CA ASN A 438 -2.55 -4.13 26.13
C ASN A 438 -2.26 -2.87 25.31
N HIS A 439 -2.24 -2.93 23.97
CA HIS A 439 -1.87 -1.79 23.14
C HIS A 439 -2.96 -0.72 23.11
N ALA A 440 -2.59 0.53 23.39
CA ALA A 440 -3.51 1.66 23.40
C ALA A 440 -3.97 2.06 21.99
N ALA A 441 -3.10 1.83 21.00
CA ALA A 441 -3.31 2.05 19.59
C ALA A 441 -4.45 1.21 19.01
N VAL A 442 -4.65 0.00 19.51
CA VAL A 442 -5.74 -0.87 19.06
C VAL A 442 -7.07 -0.31 19.53
N LEU A 443 -7.85 0.24 18.60
CA LEU A 443 -9.18 0.79 18.88
C LEU A 443 -10.28 -0.22 18.52
N ILE A 444 -10.05 -1.03 17.49
CA ILE A 444 -11.03 -1.91 16.87
C ILE A 444 -10.41 -3.28 16.62
N TRP A 445 -11.12 -4.34 16.98
CA TRP A 445 -10.79 -5.72 16.61
C TRP A 445 -11.53 -6.08 15.32
N SER A 446 -10.83 -6.57 14.31
CA SER A 446 -11.44 -7.06 13.07
C SER A 446 -11.47 -8.58 13.05
N CYS A 447 -12.61 -9.16 12.69
CA CYS A 447 -12.78 -10.61 12.63
C CYS A 447 -12.08 -11.27 11.42
N GLY A 448 -11.52 -10.48 10.50
CA GLY A 448 -10.89 -10.95 9.27
C GLY A 448 -11.35 -10.15 8.05
N ASN A 449 -11.05 -10.67 6.86
CA ASN A 449 -11.35 -10.06 5.58
C ASN A 449 -12.12 -11.03 4.66
N GLU A 450 -12.92 -10.49 3.73
CA GLU A 450 -13.56 -11.16 2.59
C GLU A 450 -13.81 -12.69 2.74
N SER A 451 -14.51 -13.09 3.81
CA SER A 451 -14.78 -14.50 4.14
C SER A 451 -16.28 -14.80 4.20
N TYR A 452 -17.09 -13.93 3.58
CA TYR A 452 -18.55 -13.90 3.72
C TYR A 452 -19.01 -13.82 5.19
N ALA A 453 -20.28 -14.03 5.52
CA ALA A 453 -20.71 -14.04 6.93
C ALA A 453 -21.46 -15.32 7.31
N GLY A 454 -21.22 -15.78 8.54
CA GLY A 454 -21.82 -16.99 9.12
C GLY A 454 -21.63 -17.08 10.64
N GLU A 455 -22.12 -18.17 11.25
CA GLU A 455 -22.10 -18.41 12.69
C GLU A 455 -20.68 -18.46 13.29
N ASP A 456 -19.67 -18.88 12.51
CA ASP A 456 -18.31 -19.05 13.04
C ASP A 456 -17.61 -17.70 13.21
N ILE A 457 -17.79 -16.77 12.26
CA ILE A 457 -17.33 -15.37 12.39
C ILE A 457 -18.13 -14.63 13.47
N LEU A 458 -19.43 -14.92 13.61
CA LEU A 458 -20.22 -14.42 14.74
C LEU A 458 -19.70 -14.92 16.09
N ALA A 459 -19.13 -16.12 16.16
CA ALA A 459 -18.48 -16.61 17.37
C ALA A 459 -17.20 -15.82 17.70
N MET A 460 -16.43 -15.39 16.70
CA MET A 460 -15.27 -14.50 16.91
C MET A 460 -15.71 -13.13 17.45
N SER A 461 -16.73 -12.52 16.85
CA SER A 461 -17.28 -11.24 17.30
C SER A 461 -17.77 -11.30 18.76
N ARG A 462 -18.52 -12.36 19.11
CA ARG A 462 -18.95 -12.61 20.50
C ARG A 462 -17.77 -12.77 21.44
N PHE A 463 -16.71 -13.48 21.02
CA PHE A 463 -15.50 -13.62 21.82
C PHE A 463 -14.90 -12.24 22.15
N PHE A 464 -14.75 -11.35 21.18
CA PHE A 464 -14.23 -9.99 21.44
C PHE A 464 -15.14 -9.19 22.37
N HIS A 465 -16.46 -9.17 22.14
CA HIS A 465 -17.39 -8.43 23.00
C HIS A 465 -17.42 -8.96 24.44
N GLU A 466 -17.28 -10.26 24.63
CA GLU A 466 -17.26 -10.90 25.96
C GLU A 466 -15.95 -10.63 26.72
N ASN A 467 -14.82 -10.60 26.00
CA ASN A 467 -13.49 -10.50 26.63
C ASN A 467 -13.00 -9.05 26.72
N ASP A 468 -13.37 -8.16 25.81
CA ASP A 468 -12.94 -6.76 25.78
C ASP A 468 -14.06 -5.80 25.35
N PRO A 469 -15.01 -5.48 26.25
CA PRO A 469 -16.09 -4.54 25.96
C PRO A 469 -15.61 -3.09 25.79
N GLY A 470 -14.32 -2.79 26.00
CA GLY A 470 -13.73 -1.46 25.84
C GLY A 470 -13.32 -1.12 24.40
N ARG A 471 -13.39 -2.08 23.49
CA ARG A 471 -13.11 -1.92 22.06
C ARG A 471 -14.31 -2.36 21.22
N LEU A 472 -14.37 -1.84 20.00
CA LEU A 472 -15.43 -2.18 19.04
C LEU A 472 -14.97 -3.31 18.11
N VAL A 473 -15.93 -4.01 17.52
CA VAL A 473 -15.70 -5.12 16.60
C VAL A 473 -16.09 -4.76 15.17
N HIS A 474 -15.16 -4.97 14.25
CA HIS A 474 -15.29 -4.73 12.82
C HIS A 474 -15.39 -6.05 12.06
N TYR A 475 -16.26 -6.08 11.05
CA TYR A 475 -16.21 -7.08 9.99
C TYR A 475 -16.98 -6.60 8.76
N GLU A 476 -16.31 -6.50 7.62
CA GLU A 476 -16.90 -6.00 6.37
C GLU A 476 -17.92 -6.99 5.77
N GLY A 477 -17.61 -8.29 5.80
CA GLY A 477 -18.35 -9.31 5.05
C GLY A 477 -19.84 -9.44 5.39
N VAL A 478 -20.29 -8.83 6.50
CA VAL A 478 -21.71 -8.65 6.81
C VAL A 478 -22.47 -7.90 5.72
N PHE A 479 -21.79 -7.05 4.93
CA PHE A 479 -22.36 -6.32 3.81
C PHE A 479 -23.07 -7.27 2.84
N HIS A 480 -22.42 -8.41 2.56
CA HIS A 480 -22.90 -9.43 1.63
C HIS A 480 -23.94 -10.37 2.25
N ASN A 481 -24.04 -10.44 3.58
CA ASN A 481 -25.01 -11.29 4.27
C ASN A 481 -25.55 -10.62 5.56
N ARG A 482 -26.58 -9.78 5.35
CA ARG A 482 -27.22 -8.99 6.41
C ARG A 482 -27.93 -9.79 7.50
N ALA A 483 -28.09 -11.11 7.35
CA ALA A 483 -28.60 -11.96 8.42
C ALA A 483 -27.66 -11.98 9.64
N PHE A 484 -26.38 -11.67 9.43
CA PHE A 484 -25.34 -11.62 10.45
C PHE A 484 -24.88 -10.18 10.75
N ASP A 485 -25.77 -9.19 10.59
CA ASP A 485 -25.45 -7.78 10.84
C ASP A 485 -24.87 -7.52 12.25
N ALA A 486 -25.20 -8.36 13.23
CA ALA A 486 -24.68 -8.24 14.61
C ALA A 486 -23.17 -8.52 14.77
N ILE A 487 -22.47 -9.03 13.75
CA ILE A 487 -21.02 -9.30 13.83
C ILE A 487 -20.24 -7.99 14.00
N SER A 488 -20.67 -6.89 13.35
CA SER A 488 -19.94 -5.62 13.36
C SER A 488 -20.73 -4.49 14.01
N ASP A 489 -20.02 -3.69 14.82
CA ASP A 489 -20.54 -2.50 15.50
C ASP A 489 -20.66 -1.27 14.59
N MET A 490 -20.13 -1.35 13.37
CA MET A 490 -20.16 -0.30 12.34
C MET A 490 -20.59 -0.87 10.99
N GLU A 491 -21.05 -0.01 10.09
CA GLU A 491 -21.10 -0.35 8.67
C GLU A 491 -19.70 -0.14 8.10
N SER A 492 -19.16 -1.19 7.52
CA SER A 492 -17.90 -1.14 6.80
C SER A 492 -18.11 -1.72 5.40
N ARG A 493 -17.51 -1.08 4.41
CA ARG A 493 -17.53 -1.54 3.01
C ARG A 493 -16.18 -1.27 2.38
N MET A 494 -15.79 -2.11 1.44
CA MET A 494 -14.67 -1.84 0.54
C MET A 494 -15.18 -1.07 -0.68
N TYR A 495 -14.46 -0.02 -1.09
CA TYR A 495 -14.65 0.71 -2.36
C TYR A 495 -16.08 1.23 -2.62
N ALA A 496 -16.87 1.48 -1.57
CA ALA A 496 -18.20 2.05 -1.72
C ALA A 496 -18.12 3.48 -2.28
N LYS A 497 -18.87 3.76 -3.35
CA LYS A 497 -18.82 5.06 -4.02
C LYS A 497 -19.32 6.19 -3.10
N PRO A 498 -18.84 7.44 -3.26
CA PRO A 498 -19.26 8.55 -2.40
C PRO A 498 -20.78 8.76 -2.35
N TRP A 499 -21.49 8.56 -3.46
CA TRP A 499 -22.95 8.67 -3.51
C TRP A 499 -23.69 7.52 -2.81
N GLU A 500 -23.11 6.33 -2.75
CA GLU A 500 -23.68 5.20 -2.00
C GLU A 500 -23.55 5.42 -0.50
N ILE A 501 -22.40 5.94 -0.07
CA ILE A 501 -22.14 6.32 1.33
C ILE A 501 -23.11 7.43 1.76
N ARG A 502 -23.26 8.47 0.93
CA ARG A 502 -24.25 9.53 1.17
C ARG A 502 -25.66 8.96 1.33
N ALA A 503 -26.09 8.08 0.42
CA ALA A 503 -27.41 7.46 0.50
C ALA A 503 -27.61 6.65 1.80
N TYR A 504 -26.58 5.92 2.24
CA TYR A 504 -26.61 5.22 3.53
C TYR A 504 -26.79 6.22 4.69
N LEU A 505 -25.99 7.29 4.75
CA LEU A 505 -26.03 8.27 5.85
C LEU A 505 -27.35 9.06 5.88
N GLU A 506 -27.89 9.43 4.72
CA GLU A 506 -29.17 10.12 4.60
C GLU A 506 -30.36 9.26 5.05
N SER A 507 -30.21 7.93 4.99
CA SER A 507 -31.20 6.99 5.52
C SER A 507 -31.28 6.95 7.05
N LYS A 508 -30.38 7.66 7.75
CA LYS A 508 -30.26 7.74 9.22
C LYS A 508 -30.04 6.37 9.86
N PRO A 509 -28.93 5.71 9.53
CA PRO A 509 -28.65 4.37 10.01
C PRO A 509 -28.24 4.39 11.48
N ALA A 510 -28.36 3.22 12.13
CA ALA A 510 -27.97 3.06 13.53
C ALA A 510 -26.45 3.01 13.73
N LYS A 511 -25.72 2.47 12.73
CA LYS A 511 -24.28 2.27 12.79
C LYS A 511 -23.53 3.39 12.05
N PRO A 512 -22.37 3.86 12.56
CA PRO A 512 -21.49 4.73 11.79
C PRO A 512 -20.96 4.00 10.56
N PHE A 513 -20.40 4.75 9.62
CA PHE A 513 -19.82 4.23 8.40
C PHE A 513 -18.31 4.47 8.36
N ILE A 514 -17.55 3.43 8.04
CA ILE A 514 -16.13 3.53 7.66
C ILE A 514 -15.88 2.79 6.36
N LEU A 515 -14.82 3.18 5.64
CA LEU A 515 -14.29 2.37 4.54
C LEU A 515 -13.08 1.61 5.06
N CYS A 516 -13.20 0.30 5.26
CA CYS A 516 -12.03 -0.52 5.57
C CYS A 516 -11.02 -0.53 4.41
N GLU A 517 -11.49 -0.29 3.18
CA GLU A 517 -10.66 -0.04 1.99
C GLU A 517 -11.33 1.01 1.10
N TYR A 518 -10.56 2.00 0.68
CA TYR A 518 -10.96 2.96 -0.35
C TYR A 518 -9.73 3.47 -1.10
N MET A 519 -9.94 4.24 -2.16
CA MET A 519 -8.85 4.82 -2.95
C MET A 519 -7.79 3.79 -3.36
N HIS A 520 -8.15 2.87 -4.25
CA HIS A 520 -7.26 1.80 -4.73
C HIS A 520 -6.07 2.39 -5.52
N ASP A 521 -4.84 2.41 -4.98
CA ASP A 521 -3.65 3.05 -5.58
C ASP A 521 -2.87 2.16 -6.55
N MET A 522 -3.59 1.36 -7.35
CA MET A 522 -2.97 0.57 -8.40
C MET A 522 -2.43 1.46 -9.51
N GLY A 523 -1.11 1.42 -9.68
CA GLY A 523 -0.45 2.18 -10.73
C GLY A 523 -0.52 3.70 -10.53
N ASN A 524 -1.14 4.42 -11.46
CA ASN A 524 -1.35 5.87 -11.42
C ASN A 524 -2.84 6.16 -11.12
N SER A 525 -3.15 6.40 -9.85
CA SER A 525 -4.51 6.40 -9.31
C SER A 525 -4.75 7.55 -8.32
N LEU A 526 -5.57 7.38 -7.28
CA LEU A 526 -5.85 8.35 -6.22
C LEU A 526 -6.57 9.65 -6.65
N GLY A 527 -7.19 9.65 -7.82
CA GLY A 527 -8.11 10.69 -8.28
C GLY A 527 -9.49 10.59 -7.62
N GLY A 528 -10.04 11.72 -7.16
CA GLY A 528 -11.38 11.78 -6.54
C GLY A 528 -11.43 11.64 -5.02
N MET A 529 -10.28 11.60 -4.34
CA MET A 529 -10.19 11.54 -2.87
C MET A 529 -10.98 12.66 -2.17
N GLU A 530 -11.10 13.82 -2.82
CA GLU A 530 -11.89 14.97 -2.37
C GLU A 530 -13.33 14.60 -1.97
N SER A 531 -14.02 13.80 -2.80
CA SER A 531 -15.42 13.43 -2.58
C SER A 531 -15.63 12.68 -1.28
N TYR A 532 -14.67 11.84 -0.89
CA TYR A 532 -14.71 11.12 0.38
C TYR A 532 -14.43 12.02 1.57
N ILE A 533 -13.42 12.89 1.50
CA ILE A 533 -13.09 13.80 2.62
C ILE A 533 -14.26 14.74 2.91
N ARG A 534 -14.92 15.26 1.87
CA ARG A 534 -16.10 16.12 2.02
C ARG A 534 -17.26 15.44 2.74
N LEU A 535 -17.44 14.13 2.57
CA LEU A 535 -18.44 13.37 3.34
C LEU A 535 -18.13 13.40 4.84
N ALA A 536 -16.86 13.36 5.25
CA ALA A 536 -16.49 13.39 6.66
C ALA A 536 -16.70 14.78 7.28
N GLU A 537 -16.62 15.83 6.46
CA GLU A 537 -16.95 17.20 6.87
C GLU A 537 -18.46 17.40 7.03
N GLU A 538 -19.27 16.74 6.18
CA GLU A 538 -20.72 16.91 6.13
C GLU A 538 -21.47 16.00 7.13
N TYR A 539 -21.02 14.75 7.30
CA TYR A 539 -21.72 13.74 8.09
C TYR A 539 -20.87 13.23 9.26
N PRO A 540 -21.23 13.56 10.52
CA PRO A 540 -20.51 13.06 11.69
C PRO A 540 -20.40 11.53 11.78
N GLN A 541 -21.41 10.80 11.29
CA GLN A 541 -21.46 9.34 11.29
C GLN A 541 -20.53 8.68 10.26
N TYR A 542 -20.01 9.41 9.27
CA TYR A 542 -18.97 8.89 8.38
C TYR A 542 -17.60 9.21 8.96
N GLN A 543 -16.80 8.21 9.28
CA GLN A 543 -15.60 8.39 10.08
C GLN A 543 -14.31 8.09 9.32
N GLY A 544 -14.33 8.30 8.00
CA GLY A 544 -13.16 8.17 7.14
C GLY A 544 -12.94 6.73 6.65
N GLY A 545 -11.68 6.40 6.37
CA GLY A 545 -11.34 5.12 5.78
C GLY A 545 -9.85 4.86 5.66
N PHE A 546 -9.50 3.72 5.07
CA PHE A 546 -8.13 3.24 4.93
C PHE A 546 -7.77 3.05 3.45
N ILE A 547 -6.77 3.78 2.96
CA ILE A 547 -6.30 3.67 1.57
C ILE A 547 -5.86 2.23 1.29
N TRP A 548 -6.18 1.67 0.13
CA TRP A 548 -5.62 0.40 -0.36
C TRP A 548 -4.55 0.68 -1.41
N ASP A 549 -3.26 0.49 -1.13
CA ASP A 549 -2.65 0.13 0.15
C ASP A 549 -1.35 0.89 0.40
N TYR A 550 -0.52 0.45 1.36
CA TYR A 550 0.72 1.14 1.70
C TYR A 550 1.81 0.97 0.64
N MET A 551 2.11 -0.27 0.21
CA MET A 551 3.32 -0.59 -0.56
C MET A 551 3.05 -1.62 -1.65
N ASP A 552 3.55 -1.35 -2.87
CA ASP A 552 3.47 -2.31 -3.96
C ASP A 552 4.11 -3.66 -3.59
N GLN A 553 3.35 -4.74 -3.71
CA GLN A 553 3.85 -6.09 -3.53
C GLN A 553 4.52 -6.57 -4.81
N ALA A 554 5.80 -6.23 -5.00
CA ALA A 554 6.64 -6.76 -6.08
C ALA A 554 7.97 -7.31 -5.53
N LEU A 555 8.54 -8.30 -6.22
CA LEU A 555 9.77 -8.98 -5.80
C LEU A 555 10.89 -8.79 -6.82
N TRP A 556 12.13 -8.65 -6.34
CA TRP A 556 13.28 -8.63 -7.23
C TRP A 556 13.52 -9.99 -7.88
N HIS A 557 13.64 -10.02 -9.20
CA HIS A 557 14.03 -11.20 -9.97
C HIS A 557 14.94 -10.84 -11.14
N ASN A 558 15.45 -11.86 -11.84
CA ASN A 558 16.17 -11.66 -13.09
C ASN A 558 15.25 -11.95 -14.27
N ASP A 559 15.13 -10.99 -15.18
CA ASP A 559 14.33 -11.16 -16.40
C ASP A 559 14.99 -12.08 -17.43
N ALA A 560 14.35 -12.26 -18.58
CA ALA A 560 14.85 -13.10 -19.68
C ALA A 560 16.19 -12.63 -20.27
N LEU A 561 16.63 -11.40 -20.00
CA LEU A 561 17.92 -10.84 -20.41
C LEU A 561 18.97 -10.85 -19.28
N GLY A 562 18.62 -11.39 -18.10
CA GLY A 562 19.49 -11.43 -16.93
C GLY A 562 19.62 -10.09 -16.21
N ARG A 563 18.71 -9.15 -16.45
CA ARG A 563 18.66 -7.86 -15.73
C ARG A 563 17.87 -8.06 -14.45
N ARG A 564 18.33 -7.43 -13.37
CA ARG A 564 17.59 -7.39 -12.10
C ARG A 564 16.46 -6.38 -12.19
N VAL A 565 15.21 -6.84 -12.07
CA VAL A 565 13.99 -6.02 -12.17
C VAL A 565 12.99 -6.41 -11.08
N LEU A 566 12.03 -5.53 -10.79
CA LEU A 566 10.87 -5.87 -9.95
C LEU A 566 9.86 -6.62 -10.82
N GLY A 567 9.42 -7.79 -10.35
CA GLY A 567 8.42 -8.61 -10.98
C GLY A 567 7.14 -8.73 -10.15
N TYR A 568 6.05 -9.01 -10.83
CA TYR A 568 4.72 -9.26 -10.28
C TYR A 568 4.22 -10.64 -10.72
N GLY A 569 2.94 -10.93 -10.50
CA GLY A 569 2.35 -12.21 -10.91
C GLY A 569 2.64 -12.60 -12.37
N GLY A 570 3.09 -13.83 -12.60
CA GLY A 570 3.42 -14.38 -13.91
C GLY A 570 4.89 -14.23 -14.33
N ASP A 571 5.68 -13.46 -13.58
CA ASP A 571 7.12 -13.29 -13.82
C ASP A 571 7.99 -14.40 -13.19
N PHE A 572 7.40 -15.26 -12.37
CA PHE A 572 8.10 -16.32 -11.62
C PHE A 572 7.81 -17.73 -12.16
N GLY A 573 7.19 -17.83 -13.33
CA GLY A 573 6.90 -19.09 -14.03
C GLY A 573 5.52 -19.68 -13.73
N GLU A 574 4.79 -19.09 -12.80
CA GLU A 574 3.38 -19.37 -12.53
C GLU A 574 2.47 -18.89 -13.68
N ARG A 575 1.27 -19.46 -13.75
CA ARG A 575 0.26 -19.13 -14.78
C ARG A 575 -1.14 -18.92 -14.23
N THR A 576 -1.43 -19.50 -13.07
CA THR A 576 -2.57 -19.08 -12.25
C THR A 576 -2.11 -17.85 -11.48
N THR A 577 -2.48 -16.67 -11.98
CA THR A 577 -2.08 -15.38 -11.43
C THR A 577 -3.00 -14.25 -11.88
N GLU A 578 -3.05 -13.18 -11.08
CA GLU A 578 -3.71 -11.90 -11.37
C GLU A 578 -2.72 -10.76 -11.72
N TYR A 579 -1.50 -11.11 -12.15
CA TYR A 579 -0.49 -10.20 -12.71
C TYR A 579 -0.11 -9.04 -11.76
N ASN A 580 -0.19 -7.79 -12.23
CA ASN A 580 0.23 -6.59 -11.50
C ASN A 580 -0.80 -6.10 -10.49
N PHE A 581 -1.89 -6.84 -10.26
CA PHE A 581 -2.87 -6.53 -9.22
C PHE A 581 -2.26 -6.55 -7.80
N SER A 582 -1.02 -7.00 -7.65
CA SER A 582 -0.23 -6.90 -6.43
C SER A 582 0.37 -5.51 -6.17
N GLY A 583 0.34 -4.59 -7.14
CA GLY A 583 0.99 -3.29 -7.10
C GLY A 583 0.03 -2.13 -6.80
N ASN A 584 -0.44 -2.03 -5.55
CA ASN A 584 -1.51 -1.10 -5.14
C ASN A 584 -1.05 -0.01 -4.16
N GLY A 585 0.25 0.14 -3.92
CA GLY A 585 0.74 0.93 -2.79
C GLY A 585 0.86 2.42 -3.04
N ILE A 586 0.64 3.26 -2.04
CA ILE A 586 1.03 4.69 -2.08
C ILE A 586 2.56 4.91 -2.04
N VAL A 587 3.33 3.85 -1.79
CA VAL A 587 4.77 3.76 -2.04
C VAL A 587 5.09 2.62 -3.00
N TYR A 588 6.12 2.81 -3.82
CA TYR A 588 6.68 1.76 -4.66
C TYR A 588 7.29 0.62 -3.82
N ALA A 589 7.57 -0.53 -4.44
CA ALA A 589 8.11 -1.71 -3.75
C ALA A 589 9.51 -1.49 -3.13
N ASP A 590 10.22 -0.43 -3.53
CA ASP A 590 11.50 -0.01 -2.94
C ASP A 590 11.35 1.01 -1.78
N GLY A 591 10.12 1.39 -1.45
CA GLY A 591 9.77 2.33 -0.38
C GLY A 591 9.73 3.81 -0.78
N ALA A 592 10.00 4.16 -2.04
CA ALA A 592 9.85 5.54 -2.52
C ALA A 592 8.37 5.94 -2.62
N GLU A 593 8.04 7.17 -2.19
CA GLU A 593 6.67 7.70 -2.30
C GLU A 593 6.25 7.80 -3.77
N LYS A 594 5.04 7.32 -4.10
CA LYS A 594 4.44 7.57 -5.42
C LYS A 594 4.03 9.04 -5.55
N SER A 595 3.86 9.49 -6.79
CA SER A 595 3.35 10.84 -7.09
C SER A 595 2.00 11.14 -6.40
N ALA A 596 1.15 10.12 -6.21
CA ALA A 596 -0.11 10.22 -5.50
C ALA A 596 0.01 10.69 -4.04
N MET A 597 1.16 10.49 -3.39
CA MET A 597 1.36 10.78 -1.97
C MET A 597 1.16 12.27 -1.62
N GLN A 598 1.41 13.19 -2.55
CA GLN A 598 1.13 14.61 -2.31
C GLN A 598 -0.36 14.87 -2.08
N GLU A 599 -1.22 14.14 -2.79
CA GLU A 599 -2.67 14.26 -2.70
C GLU A 599 -3.16 13.70 -1.35
N VAL A 600 -2.60 12.57 -0.92
CA VAL A 600 -2.84 11.98 0.41
C VAL A 600 -2.49 12.98 1.51
N ARG A 601 -1.27 13.52 1.47
CA ARG A 601 -0.77 14.49 2.47
C ARG A 601 -1.69 15.70 2.60
N TYR A 602 -2.16 16.23 1.47
CA TYR A 602 -3.06 17.39 1.46
C TYR A 602 -4.42 17.04 2.02
N TRP A 603 -5.08 15.99 1.53
CA TRP A 603 -6.43 15.64 1.95
C TRP A 603 -6.52 15.18 3.40
N TYR A 604 -5.45 14.59 3.92
CA TYR A 604 -5.33 14.23 5.33
C TYR A 604 -4.83 15.35 6.24
N ALA A 605 -4.37 16.48 5.70
CA ALA A 605 -4.07 17.67 6.50
C ALA A 605 -5.36 18.29 7.06
N ASP A 606 -5.24 19.08 8.13
CA ASP A 606 -6.38 19.83 8.67
C ASP A 606 -6.90 20.86 7.64
N ALA A 607 -8.21 21.16 7.70
CA ALA A 607 -8.86 22.06 6.74
C ALA A 607 -8.21 23.46 6.67
N ALA A 608 -7.64 23.94 7.79
CA ALA A 608 -6.92 25.21 7.84
C ALA A 608 -5.61 25.18 7.03
N ASP A 609 -4.88 24.06 7.07
CA ASP A 609 -3.62 23.90 6.34
C ASP A 609 -3.87 23.79 4.83
N ARG A 610 -4.91 23.03 4.44
CA ARG A 610 -5.38 22.96 3.05
C ARG A 610 -5.75 24.34 2.51
N ALA A 611 -6.56 25.10 3.26
CA ALA A 611 -6.96 26.45 2.87
C ALA A 611 -5.76 27.41 2.75
N ALA A 612 -4.76 27.27 3.64
CA ALA A 612 -3.53 28.05 3.57
C ALA A 612 -2.70 27.71 2.33
N GLN A 613 -2.57 26.43 1.97
CA GLN A 613 -1.89 25.99 0.75
C GLN A 613 -2.61 26.50 -0.50
N ASP A 614 -3.92 26.33 -0.60
CA ASP A 614 -4.75 26.83 -1.70
C ASP A 614 -4.56 28.34 -1.92
N ALA A 615 -4.57 29.12 -0.83
CA ALA A 615 -4.37 30.56 -0.88
C ALA A 615 -2.97 30.95 -1.38
N ARG A 616 -1.92 30.26 -0.93
CA ARG A 616 -0.54 30.45 -1.41
C ARG A 616 -0.43 30.14 -2.90
N ASN A 617 -0.96 28.98 -3.32
CA ASN A 617 -0.94 28.55 -4.71
C ASN A 617 -1.66 29.54 -5.62
N ALA A 618 -2.86 29.97 -5.24
CA ALA A 618 -3.63 30.94 -6.02
C ALA A 618 -2.92 32.31 -6.12
N ALA A 619 -2.24 32.75 -5.06
CA ALA A 619 -1.47 34.00 -5.09
C ALA A 619 -0.24 33.90 -6.00
N ALA A 620 0.52 32.80 -5.90
CA ALA A 620 1.70 32.55 -6.72
C ALA A 620 1.33 32.41 -8.21
N ALA A 621 0.23 31.71 -8.52
CA ALA A 621 -0.33 31.61 -9.86
C ALA A 621 -0.64 32.99 -10.47
N ARG A 622 -1.40 33.85 -9.76
CA ARG A 622 -1.70 35.21 -10.23
C ARG A 622 -0.45 36.06 -10.46
N ALA A 623 0.57 35.90 -9.62
CA ALA A 623 1.84 36.59 -9.79
C ALA A 623 2.58 36.12 -11.04
N ALA A 624 2.57 34.81 -11.32
CA ALA A 624 3.15 34.24 -12.54
C ALA A 624 2.41 34.74 -13.80
N ASP A 625 1.07 34.75 -13.78
CA ASP A 625 0.25 35.24 -14.89
C ASP A 625 0.57 36.73 -15.20
N ALA A 626 0.65 37.56 -14.16
CA ALA A 626 1.01 38.98 -14.31
C ALA A 626 2.45 39.17 -14.84
N ALA A 627 3.39 38.35 -14.37
CA ALA A 627 4.79 38.41 -14.82
C ALA A 627 4.93 38.00 -16.30
N LEU A 628 4.23 36.94 -16.73
CA LEU A 628 4.23 36.51 -18.13
C LEU A 628 3.57 37.55 -19.04
N ALA A 629 2.44 38.14 -18.63
CA ALA A 629 1.80 39.20 -19.38
C ALA A 629 2.73 40.43 -19.55
N ALA A 630 3.35 40.90 -18.46
CA ALA A 630 4.29 42.01 -18.51
C ALA A 630 5.52 41.70 -19.38
N ALA A 631 6.07 40.49 -19.28
CA ALA A 631 7.19 40.04 -20.08
C ALA A 631 6.83 39.97 -21.58
N TRP A 632 5.59 39.58 -21.91
CA TRP A 632 5.09 39.56 -23.28
C TRP A 632 4.89 40.95 -23.86
N ASP A 633 4.27 41.86 -23.10
CA ASP A 633 3.98 43.22 -23.55
C ASP A 633 5.25 44.06 -23.76
N ALA A 634 6.33 43.71 -23.06
CA ALA A 634 7.63 44.35 -23.23
C ALA A 634 8.40 43.91 -24.49
N ARG A 635 7.96 42.88 -25.22
CA ARG A 635 8.69 42.38 -26.40
C ARG A 635 8.51 43.32 -27.60
N PRO A 636 9.61 43.73 -28.28
CA PRO A 636 9.52 44.55 -29.47
C PRO A 636 9.01 43.72 -30.66
N GLU A 637 8.34 44.39 -31.59
CA GLU A 637 7.90 43.80 -32.85
C GLU A 637 8.97 44.04 -33.94
N GLN A 638 9.32 42.98 -34.67
CA GLN A 638 10.33 42.96 -35.70
C GLN A 638 9.75 42.38 -37.01
N PRO A 639 10.25 42.80 -38.18
CA PRO A 639 9.76 42.27 -39.44
C PRO A 639 10.15 40.80 -39.63
N LEU A 640 9.28 40.05 -40.29
CA LEU A 640 9.50 38.67 -40.70
C LEU A 640 9.91 38.62 -42.17
N THR A 641 10.79 37.68 -42.53
CA THR A 641 11.07 37.32 -43.92
C THR A 641 10.34 36.03 -44.26
N ILE A 642 9.46 36.11 -45.25
CA ILE A 642 8.58 35.02 -45.65
C ILE A 642 9.04 34.54 -47.04
N THR A 643 9.18 33.24 -47.21
CA THR A 643 9.64 32.64 -48.47
C THR A 643 8.73 31.48 -48.83
N GLU A 644 7.96 31.67 -49.90
CA GLU A 644 7.12 30.63 -50.46
C GLU A 644 7.97 29.69 -51.35
N GLY A 645 7.87 28.38 -51.10
CA GLY A 645 8.46 27.33 -51.91
C GLY A 645 7.39 26.39 -52.47
N ASP A 646 7.77 25.51 -53.39
CA ASP A 646 6.82 24.63 -54.10
C ASP A 646 6.08 23.63 -53.19
N GLY A 647 6.61 23.35 -51.99
CA GLY A 647 6.01 22.43 -51.02
C GLY A 647 6.12 22.86 -49.56
N ASN A 648 6.59 24.09 -49.31
CA ASN A 648 6.82 24.60 -47.97
C ASN A 648 6.71 26.13 -47.92
N LEU A 649 6.54 26.65 -46.71
CA LEU A 649 6.58 28.08 -46.41
C LEU A 649 7.64 28.33 -45.33
N GLY A 650 8.70 29.04 -45.69
CA GLY A 650 9.74 29.46 -44.75
C GLY A 650 9.40 30.80 -44.10
N VAL A 651 9.58 30.90 -42.79
CA VAL A 651 9.45 32.14 -42.03
C VAL A 651 10.70 32.35 -41.18
N LYS A 652 11.39 33.48 -41.40
CA LYS A 652 12.63 33.85 -40.68
C LYS A 652 12.43 35.15 -39.92
N GLY A 653 12.95 35.17 -38.69
CA GLY A 653 13.07 36.38 -37.88
C GLY A 653 14.48 36.49 -37.28
N ASP A 654 14.63 37.35 -36.29
CA ASP A 654 15.89 37.50 -35.57
C ASP A 654 16.20 36.24 -34.74
N GLY A 655 17.26 35.52 -35.12
CA GLY A 655 17.72 34.32 -34.41
C GLY A 655 16.92 33.03 -34.66
N PHE A 656 15.86 33.03 -35.48
CA PHE A 656 15.06 31.82 -35.73
C PHE A 656 14.65 31.63 -37.20
N GLU A 657 14.40 30.37 -37.55
CA GLU A 657 13.85 29.93 -38.84
C GLU A 657 12.82 28.82 -38.61
N ILE A 658 11.64 28.96 -39.21
CA ILE A 658 10.57 27.96 -39.19
C ILE A 658 10.27 27.55 -40.63
N LEU A 659 10.17 26.24 -40.87
CA LEU A 659 9.79 25.70 -42.17
C LEU A 659 8.48 24.93 -42.06
N PHE A 660 7.39 25.53 -42.53
CA PHE A 660 6.09 24.89 -42.62
C PHE A 660 6.04 23.93 -43.81
N SER A 661 5.67 22.68 -43.59
CA SER A 661 5.55 21.66 -44.63
C SER A 661 4.10 21.49 -45.04
N TYR A 662 3.83 21.55 -46.35
CA TYR A 662 2.47 21.36 -46.87
C TYR A 662 1.98 19.91 -46.78
N SER A 663 2.89 18.94 -46.66
CA SER A 663 2.56 17.52 -46.59
C SER A 663 2.65 16.92 -45.18
N GLU A 664 3.47 17.48 -44.30
CA GLU A 664 3.62 16.95 -42.92
C GLU A 664 2.62 17.54 -41.92
N GLY A 665 1.88 18.59 -42.28
CA GLY A 665 0.78 19.10 -41.45
C GLY A 665 1.18 20.15 -40.41
N GLY A 666 2.35 20.78 -40.54
CA GLY A 666 2.85 21.73 -39.55
C GLY A 666 4.29 22.19 -39.83
N PRO A 667 4.94 22.87 -38.87
CA PRO A 667 6.36 23.21 -38.97
C PRO A 667 7.22 21.94 -38.90
N ALA A 668 7.82 21.53 -40.03
CA ALA A 668 8.72 20.37 -40.09
C ALA A 668 10.13 20.69 -39.54
N SER A 669 10.45 21.96 -39.34
CA SER A 669 11.69 22.44 -38.72
C SER A 669 11.40 23.71 -37.93
N LEU A 670 12.00 23.79 -36.73
CA LEU A 670 12.03 24.96 -35.87
C LEU A 670 13.46 25.13 -35.38
N ARG A 671 14.20 26.02 -36.02
CA ARG A 671 15.58 26.34 -35.66
C ARG A 671 15.63 27.62 -34.85
N MET A 672 16.31 27.56 -33.71
CA MET A 672 16.68 28.73 -32.90
C MET A 672 18.20 28.73 -32.76
N GLY A 673 18.85 29.74 -33.34
CA GLY A 673 20.27 29.74 -33.62
C GLY A 673 20.68 28.49 -34.43
N ASP A 674 21.64 27.74 -33.90
CA ASP A 674 22.15 26.50 -34.51
C ASP A 674 21.38 25.23 -34.08
N THR A 675 20.36 25.35 -33.22
CA THR A 675 19.65 24.21 -32.65
C THR A 675 18.36 23.92 -33.41
N GLU A 676 18.20 22.68 -33.89
CA GLU A 676 16.91 22.15 -34.37
C GLU A 676 16.13 21.58 -33.19
N TRP A 677 14.89 22.01 -33.04
CA TRP A 677 14.03 21.56 -31.95
C TRP A 677 13.06 20.48 -32.35
N LEU A 678 12.63 20.42 -33.61
CA LEU A 678 11.61 19.48 -34.05
C LEU A 678 12.24 18.31 -34.79
N TRP A 679 11.87 17.10 -34.39
CA TRP A 679 12.17 15.90 -35.18
C TRP A 679 11.27 15.84 -36.44
N ARG A 680 9.99 16.16 -36.26
CA ARG A 680 8.95 16.23 -37.30
C ARG A 680 7.87 17.25 -36.91
N ALA A 681 6.98 17.55 -37.85
CA ALA A 681 5.83 18.42 -37.59
C ALA A 681 4.99 17.94 -36.40
N PRO A 682 4.62 18.84 -35.47
CA PRO A 682 3.67 18.55 -34.40
C PRO A 682 2.33 18.05 -34.93
N ARG A 683 1.61 17.27 -34.12
CA ARG A 683 0.33 16.66 -34.45
C ARG A 683 -0.70 16.89 -33.34
N PRO A 684 -2.01 16.74 -33.61
CA PRO A 684 -2.99 16.62 -32.55
C PRO A 684 -2.60 15.49 -31.59
N ALA A 685 -2.76 15.74 -30.29
CA ALA A 685 -2.74 14.71 -29.26
C ALA A 685 -4.18 14.38 -28.89
N VAL A 686 -4.58 13.13 -29.11
CA VAL A 686 -5.93 12.60 -28.79
C VAL A 686 -5.86 11.29 -28.00
N TRP A 687 -4.66 10.77 -27.73
CA TRP A 687 -4.44 9.60 -26.91
C TRP A 687 -3.41 9.88 -25.80
N ARG A 688 -3.65 9.24 -24.64
CA ARG A 688 -2.72 9.08 -23.52
C ARG A 688 -2.61 7.58 -23.23
N ALA A 689 -1.50 7.10 -22.69
CA ALA A 689 -1.41 5.69 -22.34
C ALA A 689 -2.45 5.34 -21.26
N SER A 690 -2.96 4.12 -21.29
CA SER A 690 -3.98 3.68 -20.33
C SER A 690 -3.37 3.49 -18.94
N THR A 691 -4.00 4.01 -17.89
CA THR A 691 -3.65 3.62 -16.51
C THR A 691 -4.28 2.28 -16.15
N ASP A 692 -3.85 1.67 -15.05
CA ASP A 692 -4.50 0.47 -14.51
C ASP A 692 -5.99 0.69 -14.21
N ASN A 693 -6.38 1.88 -13.74
CA ASN A 693 -7.79 2.26 -13.59
C ASN A 693 -8.54 2.31 -14.92
N ASP A 694 -7.94 2.89 -15.97
CA ASP A 694 -8.56 2.92 -17.31
C ASP A 694 -8.81 1.50 -17.81
N ARG A 695 -7.82 0.60 -17.64
CA ARG A 695 -7.94 -0.82 -18.01
C ARG A 695 -9.02 -1.51 -17.19
N GLY A 696 -9.05 -1.28 -15.89
CA GLY A 696 -10.01 -1.82 -14.93
C GLY A 696 -11.46 -1.48 -15.26
N CYS A 697 -11.72 -0.22 -15.63
CA CYS A 697 -13.07 0.21 -16.02
C CYS A 697 -13.39 -0.07 -17.49
N GLY A 698 -12.47 -0.65 -18.27
CA GLY A 698 -12.63 -0.99 -19.68
C GLY A 698 -12.65 0.22 -20.63
N PHE A 699 -12.05 1.34 -20.24
CA PHE A 699 -12.00 2.57 -21.05
C PHE A 699 -11.26 2.39 -22.39
N PRO A 700 -10.08 1.73 -22.45
CA PRO A 700 -9.34 1.58 -23.70
C PRO A 700 -10.11 0.80 -24.77
N GLN A 701 -10.95 -0.15 -24.38
CA GLN A 701 -11.80 -0.91 -25.30
C GLN A 701 -12.93 -0.05 -25.87
N ARG A 702 -13.48 0.88 -25.08
CA ARG A 702 -14.53 1.83 -25.52
C ARG A 702 -13.97 2.96 -26.37
N SER A 703 -12.74 3.41 -26.07
CA SER A 703 -12.14 4.61 -26.65
C SER A 703 -10.94 4.34 -27.57
N GLY A 704 -10.62 3.08 -27.88
CA GLY A 704 -9.46 2.69 -28.69
C GLY A 704 -9.43 3.22 -30.13
N ALA A 705 -10.55 3.74 -30.65
CA ALA A 705 -10.56 4.49 -31.90
C ALA A 705 -9.65 5.74 -31.84
N TRP A 706 -9.51 6.35 -30.65
CA TRP A 706 -8.64 7.50 -30.44
C TRP A 706 -7.16 7.14 -30.47
N LEU A 707 -6.77 5.94 -30.01
CA LEU A 707 -5.39 5.42 -30.18
C LEU A 707 -5.02 5.32 -31.66
N ALA A 708 -5.94 4.80 -32.49
CA ALA A 708 -5.74 4.74 -33.94
C ALA A 708 -5.68 6.14 -34.57
N ALA A 709 -6.55 7.06 -34.13
CA ALA A 709 -6.56 8.44 -34.60
C ALA A 709 -5.26 9.17 -34.27
N ASP A 710 -4.72 8.98 -33.07
CA ASP A 710 -3.47 9.57 -32.64
C ASP A 710 -2.29 9.11 -33.51
N ALA A 711 -2.19 7.80 -33.74
CA ALA A 711 -1.11 7.20 -34.53
C ALA A 711 -1.22 7.47 -36.05
N LEU A 712 -2.44 7.56 -36.59
CA LEU A 712 -2.70 7.55 -38.03
C LEU A 712 -3.33 8.85 -38.58
N SER A 713 -3.41 9.90 -37.75
CA SER A 713 -3.95 11.21 -38.16
C SER A 713 -3.32 11.72 -39.45
N ARG A 714 -4.14 12.34 -40.30
CA ARG A 714 -3.72 12.84 -41.61
C ARG A 714 -4.04 14.32 -41.75
N ALA A 715 -3.02 15.10 -42.05
CA ALA A 715 -3.19 16.50 -42.39
C ALA A 715 -3.72 16.67 -43.83
N GLY A 716 -4.70 17.56 -43.98
CA GLY A 716 -5.09 18.14 -45.26
C GLY A 716 -4.08 19.19 -45.75
N LYS A 717 -4.39 19.80 -46.90
CA LYS A 717 -3.57 20.89 -47.44
C LYS A 717 -3.66 22.11 -46.49
N PRO A 718 -2.53 22.79 -46.18
CA PRO A 718 -2.59 24.00 -45.36
C PRO A 718 -3.35 25.13 -46.03
N GLU A 719 -3.95 25.96 -45.19
CA GLU A 719 -4.51 27.26 -45.54
C GLU A 719 -3.63 28.36 -44.92
N VAL A 720 -3.05 29.23 -45.75
CA VAL A 720 -2.39 30.45 -45.26
C VAL A 720 -3.49 31.49 -45.03
N VAL A 721 -3.85 31.67 -43.76
CA VAL A 721 -4.99 32.52 -43.35
C VAL A 721 -4.61 33.99 -43.36
N LEU A 722 -3.35 34.32 -43.09
CA LEU A 722 -2.84 35.68 -43.08
C LEU A 722 -1.34 35.75 -43.38
N GLU A 723 -0.95 36.74 -44.17
CA GLU A 723 0.44 37.11 -44.42
C GLU A 723 0.60 38.64 -44.34
N SER A 724 1.40 39.13 -43.39
CA SER A 724 1.83 40.53 -43.26
C SER A 724 3.33 40.60 -42.96
N SER A 725 3.90 41.81 -42.98
CA SER A 725 5.33 42.03 -42.74
C SER A 725 5.83 41.63 -41.35
N ASP A 726 4.92 41.37 -40.42
CA ASP A 726 5.15 41.10 -39.00
C ASP A 726 4.33 39.91 -38.48
N ARG A 727 3.54 39.23 -39.32
CA ARG A 727 2.69 38.13 -38.88
C ARG A 727 2.37 37.16 -40.00
N VAL A 728 2.50 35.86 -39.73
CA VAL A 728 2.10 34.79 -40.65
C VAL A 728 1.25 33.78 -39.89
N THR A 729 0.07 33.46 -40.42
CA THR A 729 -0.82 32.44 -39.86
C THR A 729 -1.05 31.32 -40.87
N VAL A 730 -0.71 30.09 -40.48
CA VAL A 730 -0.93 28.87 -41.26
C VAL A 730 -1.81 27.92 -40.47
N GLN A 731 -2.90 27.45 -41.07
CA GLN A 731 -3.82 26.51 -40.48
C GLN A 731 -3.76 25.16 -41.19
N TYR A 732 -3.79 24.08 -40.40
CA TYR A 732 -3.87 22.71 -40.87
C TYR A 732 -5.11 22.05 -40.28
N ARG A 733 -5.83 21.31 -41.13
CA ARG A 733 -6.92 20.44 -40.71
C ARG A 733 -6.44 19.01 -40.68
N PHE A 734 -6.72 18.30 -39.60
CA PHE A 734 -6.39 16.90 -39.41
C PHE A 734 -7.66 16.07 -39.35
N ASP A 735 -7.74 15.07 -40.22
CA ASP A 735 -8.76 14.03 -40.13
C ASP A 735 -8.32 13.04 -39.03
N LEU A 736 -9.15 12.85 -38.01
CA LEU A 736 -8.88 11.94 -36.88
C LEU A 736 -9.34 10.51 -37.25
N VAL A 737 -8.46 9.82 -37.98
CA VAL A 737 -8.74 8.50 -38.57
C VAL A 737 -9.18 7.48 -37.51
N GLY A 738 -10.33 6.85 -37.73
CA GLY A 738 -10.90 5.89 -36.77
C GLY A 738 -12.11 6.43 -36.02
N VAL A 739 -12.31 7.75 -35.98
CA VAL A 739 -13.50 8.40 -35.44
C VAL A 739 -14.20 9.17 -36.57
N PRO A 740 -15.28 8.63 -37.18
CA PRO A 740 -15.92 9.24 -38.33
C PRO A 740 -16.42 10.66 -38.05
N GLY A 741 -15.99 11.63 -38.85
CA GLY A 741 -16.41 13.03 -38.74
C GLY A 741 -15.58 13.87 -37.77
N ALA A 742 -14.71 13.25 -36.97
CA ALA A 742 -13.83 13.95 -36.05
C ALA A 742 -12.67 14.62 -36.78
N GLU A 743 -12.51 15.92 -36.52
CA GLU A 743 -11.46 16.75 -37.11
C GLU A 743 -10.79 17.60 -36.02
N ALA A 744 -9.48 17.82 -36.15
CA ALA A 744 -8.75 18.79 -35.34
C ALA A 744 -8.14 19.88 -36.24
N LEU A 745 -8.14 21.12 -35.77
CA LEU A 745 -7.52 22.27 -36.43
C LEU A 745 -6.29 22.68 -35.63
N LEU A 746 -5.12 22.72 -36.27
CA LEU A 746 -3.89 23.27 -35.71
C LEU A 746 -3.55 24.56 -36.45
N THR A 747 -3.61 25.69 -35.74
CA THR A 747 -3.31 27.02 -36.26
C THR A 747 -2.01 27.52 -35.66
N TYR A 748 -1.07 27.88 -36.53
CA TYR A 748 0.25 28.39 -36.18
C TYR A 748 0.35 29.85 -36.59
N THR A 749 0.64 30.74 -35.63
CA THR A 749 0.87 32.16 -35.91
C THR A 749 2.28 32.55 -35.50
N VAL A 750 3.14 32.82 -36.49
CA VAL A 750 4.45 33.42 -36.26
C VAL A 750 4.27 34.93 -36.14
N THR A 751 4.73 35.50 -35.03
CA THR A 751 4.61 36.93 -34.74
C THR A 751 5.97 37.62 -34.81
N GLY A 752 5.98 38.88 -35.22
CA GLY A 752 7.15 39.75 -35.23
C GLY A 752 7.71 40.00 -33.83
N ARG A 753 6.95 39.69 -32.77
CA ARG A 753 7.44 39.69 -31.37
C ARG A 753 8.36 38.51 -31.05
N GLY A 754 8.65 37.63 -32.02
CA GLY A 754 9.50 36.46 -31.86
C GLY A 754 8.80 35.36 -31.07
N ALA A 755 7.60 34.97 -31.52
CA ALA A 755 6.89 33.82 -30.97
C ALA A 755 6.15 33.06 -32.06
N LEU A 756 6.03 31.75 -31.87
CA LEU A 756 5.11 30.88 -32.59
C LEU A 756 3.93 30.59 -31.66
N GLU A 757 2.80 31.26 -31.88
CA GLU A 757 1.55 30.92 -31.20
C GLU A 757 0.96 29.67 -31.84
N VAL A 758 0.55 28.72 -31.01
CA VAL A 758 -0.05 27.44 -31.41
C VAL A 758 -1.42 27.36 -30.78
N GLU A 759 -2.44 27.18 -31.61
CA GLU A 759 -3.81 26.95 -31.20
C GLU A 759 -4.30 25.65 -31.82
N ALA A 760 -4.70 24.70 -30.99
CA ALA A 760 -5.35 23.47 -31.43
C ALA A 760 -6.81 23.48 -30.97
N VAL A 761 -7.72 23.12 -31.87
CA VAL A 761 -9.16 23.06 -31.62
C VAL A 761 -9.70 21.74 -32.15
N TYR A 762 -10.41 21.02 -31.30
CA TYR A 762 -11.25 19.88 -31.69
C TYR A 762 -12.70 20.34 -31.63
N HIS A 763 -13.40 20.15 -32.74
CA HIS A 763 -14.84 20.35 -32.78
C HIS A 763 -15.53 19.03 -32.48
N GLY A 764 -16.32 19.04 -31.42
CA GLY A 764 -17.02 17.86 -30.93
C GLY A 764 -17.82 17.17 -32.03
N THR A 765 -17.75 15.83 -32.03
CA THR A 765 -18.42 15.00 -33.03
C THR A 765 -19.49 14.14 -32.37
N GLU A 766 -20.73 14.29 -32.84
CA GLU A 766 -21.86 13.50 -32.32
C GLU A 766 -21.59 11.98 -32.51
N GLY A 767 -21.75 11.21 -31.44
CA GLY A 767 -21.51 9.77 -31.43
C GLY A 767 -20.03 9.35 -31.33
N ALA A 768 -19.09 10.30 -31.20
CA ALA A 768 -17.72 9.98 -30.90
C ALA A 768 -17.58 9.38 -29.47
N PRO A 769 -16.70 8.39 -29.26
CA PRO A 769 -16.40 7.88 -27.92
C PRO A 769 -15.82 8.97 -27.02
N GLU A 770 -15.89 8.77 -25.70
CA GLU A 770 -15.22 9.63 -24.73
C GLU A 770 -13.73 9.82 -25.06
N LEU A 771 -13.26 11.05 -24.95
CA LEU A 771 -11.92 11.45 -25.36
C LEU A 771 -10.92 11.23 -24.20
N PRO A 772 -9.73 10.63 -24.44
CA PRO A 772 -8.71 10.49 -23.39
C PRO A 772 -8.04 11.83 -23.04
N CYS A 773 -7.68 12.61 -24.05
CA CYS A 773 -7.06 13.93 -23.92
C CYS A 773 -7.21 14.74 -25.21
N PHE A 774 -6.95 16.05 -25.15
CA PHE A 774 -6.85 16.89 -26.34
C PHE A 774 -5.74 17.94 -26.25
N GLY A 775 -4.92 18.01 -27.30
CA GLY A 775 -3.93 19.08 -27.47
C GLY A 775 -2.97 18.87 -28.63
N VAL A 776 -1.69 19.15 -28.41
CA VAL A 776 -0.62 19.07 -29.42
C VAL A 776 0.53 18.21 -28.87
N GLN A 777 1.05 17.32 -29.70
CA GLN A 777 2.25 16.52 -29.41
C GLN A 777 3.35 16.73 -30.45
N PHE A 778 4.60 16.64 -30.00
CA PHE A 778 5.77 16.64 -30.87
C PHE A 778 6.95 15.93 -30.20
N GLN A 779 7.95 15.56 -30.99
CA GLN A 779 9.21 15.04 -30.46
C GLN A 779 10.35 16.00 -30.71
N THR A 780 11.24 16.12 -29.73
CA THR A 780 12.48 16.89 -29.89
C THR A 780 13.48 16.18 -30.79
N ALA A 781 14.28 16.93 -31.55
CA ALA A 781 15.32 16.36 -32.43
C ALA A 781 16.48 15.69 -31.66
N ALA A 782 16.66 16.05 -30.39
CA ALA A 782 17.65 15.52 -29.47
C ALA A 782 17.05 15.46 -28.05
N PRO A 783 17.56 14.62 -27.13
CA PRO A 783 16.95 14.45 -25.82
C PRO A 783 17.05 15.73 -24.98
N VAL A 784 15.98 16.04 -24.26
CA VAL A 784 15.95 17.12 -23.28
C VAL A 784 16.70 16.64 -22.03
N ALA A 785 17.64 17.46 -21.55
CA ALA A 785 18.45 17.16 -20.39
C ALA A 785 17.81 17.62 -19.07
N ALA A 786 16.93 18.62 -19.14
CA ALA A 786 16.13 19.09 -18.01
C ALA A 786 14.88 19.81 -18.51
N THR A 787 13.77 19.60 -17.81
CA THR A 787 12.51 20.30 -18.02
C THR A 787 12.25 21.17 -16.80
N ARG A 788 12.06 22.48 -17.02
CA ARG A 788 11.69 23.42 -15.96
C ARG A 788 10.30 23.95 -16.21
N TRP A 789 9.50 24.13 -15.18
CA TRP A 789 8.17 24.70 -15.38
C TRP A 789 7.76 25.61 -14.24
N THR A 790 6.92 26.59 -14.57
CA THR A 790 6.18 27.39 -13.60
C THR A 790 4.74 26.89 -13.60
N GLY A 791 4.35 26.20 -12.52
CA GLY A 791 3.13 25.42 -12.44
C GLY A 791 3.00 24.74 -11.08
N LEU A 792 2.23 23.66 -11.04
CA LEU A 792 2.11 22.79 -9.86
C LEU A 792 3.29 21.81 -9.80
N SER A 793 3.79 21.50 -8.60
CA SER A 793 4.89 20.55 -8.37
C SER A 793 4.52 19.11 -8.71
N GLY A 794 5.51 18.33 -9.13
CA GLY A 794 5.36 16.90 -9.38
C GLY A 794 4.30 16.57 -10.44
N GLU A 795 3.92 15.30 -10.49
CA GLU A 795 2.88 14.79 -11.39
C GLU A 795 1.48 15.09 -10.85
N THR A 796 0.63 15.70 -11.66
CA THR A 796 -0.72 16.17 -11.31
C THR A 796 -1.72 15.95 -12.44
N TYR A 797 -2.96 15.62 -12.10
CA TYR A 797 -4.08 15.33 -13.00
C TYR A 797 -5.33 16.13 -12.65
N PRO A 798 -6.34 16.23 -13.54
CA PRO A 798 -7.56 17.03 -13.30
C PRO A 798 -8.30 16.71 -11.99
N ASP A 799 -8.27 15.45 -11.55
CA ASP A 799 -8.88 14.93 -10.33
C ASP A 799 -7.87 14.63 -9.21
N ARG A 800 -6.59 14.96 -9.42
CA ARG A 800 -5.47 14.73 -8.48
C ARG A 800 -4.38 15.79 -8.63
N TYR A 801 -4.60 16.99 -8.08
CA TYR A 801 -3.63 18.08 -8.18
C TYR A 801 -3.56 18.99 -6.96
N LYS A 802 -4.44 18.80 -5.97
CA LYS A 802 -4.58 19.72 -4.84
C LYS A 802 -3.36 19.67 -3.93
N GLY A 803 -2.74 18.50 -3.84
CA GLY A 803 -1.55 18.27 -3.03
C GLY A 803 -0.29 18.98 -3.50
N ALA A 804 -0.26 19.44 -4.75
CA ALA A 804 0.92 20.09 -5.30
C ALA A 804 1.08 21.54 -4.81
N ASP A 805 2.33 21.98 -4.67
CA ASP A 805 2.68 23.38 -4.44
C ASP A 805 2.85 24.10 -5.78
N PHE A 806 2.39 25.35 -5.89
CA PHE A 806 2.62 26.17 -7.07
C PHE A 806 3.95 26.91 -6.98
N GLY A 807 4.79 26.79 -8.00
CA GLY A 807 6.14 27.36 -8.00
C GLY A 807 6.88 27.17 -9.31
N CYS A 808 8.22 27.23 -9.24
CA CYS A 808 9.11 26.94 -10.35
C CYS A 808 9.91 25.68 -10.03
N PHE A 809 9.75 24.64 -10.84
CA PHE A 809 10.32 23.32 -10.61
C PHE A 809 11.22 22.89 -11.76
N GLU A 810 12.06 21.89 -11.53
CA GLU A 810 12.96 21.30 -12.52
C GLU A 810 13.02 19.79 -12.30
N GLU A 811 12.94 19.02 -13.39
CA GLU A 811 13.16 17.59 -13.39
C GLU A 811 13.90 17.13 -14.66
N VAL A 812 14.44 15.92 -14.62
CA VAL A 812 14.94 15.25 -15.82
C VAL A 812 13.79 14.41 -16.40
N PRO A 813 13.50 14.49 -17.72
CA PRO A 813 12.51 13.62 -18.34
C PRO A 813 12.73 12.15 -17.98
N HIS A 814 11.72 11.52 -17.39
CA HIS A 814 11.76 10.14 -16.91
C HIS A 814 10.38 9.50 -17.03
N ILE A 815 10.33 8.17 -16.86
CA ILE A 815 9.09 7.42 -16.69
C ILE A 815 8.98 7.07 -15.21
N GLU A 816 7.81 7.28 -14.62
CA GLU A 816 7.54 6.86 -13.25
C GLU A 816 7.71 5.34 -13.14
N PRO A 817 8.35 4.81 -12.07
CA PRO A 817 8.73 3.41 -11.95
C PRO A 817 7.55 2.49 -11.57
N HIS A 818 6.38 2.70 -12.17
CA HIS A 818 5.26 1.77 -12.07
C HIS A 818 5.67 0.37 -12.59
N LEU A 819 5.13 -0.68 -11.96
CA LEU A 819 5.37 -2.06 -12.38
C LEU A 819 5.00 -2.30 -13.85
N VAL A 820 3.87 -1.73 -14.28
CA VAL A 820 3.45 -1.68 -15.68
C VAL A 820 3.54 -0.24 -16.18
N PRO A 821 4.32 0.06 -17.23
CA PRO A 821 4.35 1.38 -17.83
C PRO A 821 2.96 1.86 -18.27
N GLN A 822 2.68 3.13 -18.00
CA GLN A 822 1.38 3.76 -18.24
C GLN A 822 1.52 5.28 -18.32
N GLU A 823 0.41 5.99 -18.41
CA GLU A 823 0.42 7.46 -18.38
C GLU A 823 1.07 7.98 -17.08
N CYS A 824 2.02 8.91 -17.25
CA CYS A 824 2.76 9.54 -16.17
C CYS A 824 3.31 10.92 -16.59
N GLY A 825 3.83 11.68 -15.63
CA GLY A 825 4.57 12.93 -15.83
C GLY A 825 3.73 14.10 -16.34
N LEU A 826 2.41 14.10 -16.11
CA LEU A 826 1.57 15.26 -16.43
C LEU A 826 1.77 16.37 -15.39
N HIS A 827 1.92 17.60 -15.85
CA HIS A 827 1.91 18.79 -14.99
C HIS A 827 0.71 19.69 -15.32
N TRP A 828 -0.33 19.59 -14.51
CA TRP A 828 -1.57 20.35 -14.64
C TRP A 828 -1.39 21.83 -14.27
N GLN A 829 -2.20 22.70 -14.87
CA GLN A 829 -2.19 24.16 -14.67
C GLN A 829 -0.81 24.84 -14.85
N THR A 830 -0.07 24.46 -15.88
CA THR A 830 1.22 25.04 -16.23
C THR A 830 1.06 26.39 -16.94
N ARG A 831 1.87 27.36 -16.52
CA ARG A 831 1.95 28.70 -17.12
C ARG A 831 3.13 28.80 -18.09
N GLN A 832 4.24 28.13 -17.76
CA GLN A 832 5.45 28.16 -18.55
C GLN A 832 6.17 26.82 -18.41
N ALA A 833 6.71 26.29 -19.51
CA ALA A 833 7.61 25.13 -19.52
C ALA A 833 8.85 25.46 -20.36
N VAL A 834 10.03 25.02 -19.93
CA VAL A 834 11.32 25.28 -20.57
C VAL A 834 12.07 23.96 -20.70
N LEU A 835 12.22 23.49 -21.94
CA LEU A 835 12.99 22.30 -22.28
C LEU A 835 14.43 22.71 -22.51
N GLN A 836 15.39 22.13 -21.79
CA GLN A 836 16.80 22.49 -21.87
C GLN A 836 17.65 21.36 -22.47
N GLN A 837 18.51 21.72 -23.42
CA GLN A 837 19.65 20.89 -23.82
C GLN A 837 20.89 21.35 -23.05
N ARG A 838 21.70 20.42 -22.55
CA ARG A 838 22.91 20.71 -21.77
C ARG A 838 24.14 20.05 -22.38
N ASP A 839 25.29 20.69 -22.25
CA ASP A 839 26.57 20.06 -22.60
C ASP A 839 27.01 19.02 -21.55
N ALA A 840 28.10 18.30 -21.83
CA ALA A 840 28.66 17.31 -20.90
C ALA A 840 29.13 17.89 -19.54
N ARG A 841 29.17 19.21 -19.39
CA ARG A 841 29.50 19.91 -18.13
C ARG A 841 28.23 20.43 -17.42
N GLY A 842 27.04 20.08 -17.91
CA GLY A 842 25.75 20.50 -17.35
C GLY A 842 25.33 21.93 -17.70
N ARG A 843 26.02 22.61 -18.61
CA ARG A 843 25.67 24.00 -18.99
C ARG A 843 24.57 23.98 -20.05
N THR A 844 23.51 24.77 -19.85
CA THR A 844 22.45 24.94 -20.86
C THR A 844 23.04 25.51 -22.15
N THR A 845 22.85 24.78 -23.25
CA THR A 845 23.34 25.13 -24.60
C THR A 845 22.22 25.65 -25.49
N ALA A 846 20.99 25.18 -25.26
CA ALA A 846 19.79 25.64 -25.93
C ALA A 846 18.58 25.45 -25.00
N ALA A 847 17.54 26.28 -25.17
CA ALA A 847 16.27 26.12 -24.48
C ALA A 847 15.07 26.38 -25.41
N LEU A 848 13.99 25.62 -25.24
CA LEU A 848 12.69 25.84 -25.89
C LEU A 848 11.68 26.20 -24.81
N GLU A 849 11.15 27.41 -24.89
CA GLU A 849 10.23 27.94 -23.87
C GLU A 849 8.81 28.00 -24.43
N LEU A 850 7.89 27.34 -23.72
CA LEU A 850 6.45 27.32 -23.95
C LEU A 850 5.78 28.18 -22.88
N GLN A 851 4.81 29.02 -23.26
CA GLN A 851 4.05 29.88 -22.35
C GLN A 851 2.56 29.81 -22.64
N SER A 852 1.74 29.94 -21.60
CA SER A 852 0.29 30.00 -21.73
C SER A 852 -0.16 31.28 -22.45
N CYS A 853 -1.29 31.18 -23.15
CA CYS A 853 -1.91 32.29 -23.85
C CYS A 853 -3.30 32.59 -23.23
N GLY A 854 -3.31 33.19 -22.04
CA GLY A 854 -4.53 33.38 -21.27
C GLY A 854 -4.71 32.24 -20.26
N GLU A 855 -5.39 31.18 -20.68
CA GLU A 855 -5.59 30.00 -19.83
C GLU A 855 -4.32 29.15 -19.70
N PRO A 856 -4.05 28.54 -18.52
CA PRO A 856 -2.94 27.60 -18.36
C PRO A 856 -3.16 26.33 -19.19
N PHE A 857 -2.07 25.68 -19.58
CA PHE A 857 -2.09 24.38 -20.26
C PHE A 857 -1.61 23.28 -19.30
N ALA A 858 -1.78 22.01 -19.67
CA ALA A 858 -1.06 20.90 -19.06
C ALA A 858 0.03 20.41 -20.00
N PHE A 859 1.11 19.85 -19.48
CA PHE A 859 2.13 19.26 -20.35
C PHE A 859 2.81 18.06 -19.71
N SER A 860 3.41 17.22 -20.56
CA SER A 860 4.35 16.18 -20.17
C SER A 860 5.57 16.20 -21.11
N ALA A 861 6.72 15.76 -20.60
CA ALA A 861 7.96 15.63 -21.36
C ALA A 861 8.64 14.31 -21.00
N LEU A 862 8.39 13.27 -21.81
CA LEU A 862 8.77 11.89 -21.52
C LEU A 862 9.81 11.37 -22.53
N PRO A 863 10.66 10.40 -22.16
CA PRO A 863 11.57 9.74 -23.11
C PRO A 863 10.83 8.89 -24.17
N ASN A 864 9.57 8.55 -23.92
CA ASN A 864 8.76 7.64 -24.73
C ASN A 864 7.42 8.27 -25.13
N THR A 865 6.84 7.77 -26.22
CA THR A 865 5.50 8.16 -26.68
C THR A 865 4.40 7.42 -25.92
N ALA A 866 3.17 7.93 -25.95
CA ALA A 866 2.02 7.24 -25.35
C ALA A 866 1.82 5.82 -25.92
N GLN A 867 2.12 5.60 -27.20
CA GLN A 867 2.01 4.28 -27.84
C GLN A 867 3.09 3.30 -27.37
N GLU A 868 4.29 3.80 -27.07
CA GLU A 868 5.38 2.97 -26.52
C GLU A 868 5.06 2.57 -25.08
N LEU A 869 4.47 3.48 -24.29
CA LEU A 869 3.99 3.18 -22.93
C LEU A 869 2.84 2.17 -22.95
N GLU A 870 1.84 2.38 -23.82
CA GLU A 870 0.69 1.47 -23.99
C GLU A 870 1.10 0.03 -24.33
N ALA A 871 2.21 -0.13 -25.07
CA ALA A 871 2.67 -1.44 -25.54
C ALA A 871 3.53 -2.22 -24.54
N ALA A 872 4.17 -1.54 -23.58
CA ALA A 872 5.11 -2.16 -22.64
C ALA A 872 4.37 -2.80 -21.45
N GLN A 873 4.86 -3.96 -20.99
CA GLN A 873 4.37 -4.64 -19.78
C GLN A 873 5.34 -4.49 -18.61
N HIS A 874 6.58 -4.10 -18.90
CA HIS A 874 7.63 -3.87 -17.92
C HIS A 874 8.47 -2.64 -18.33
N PRO A 875 9.00 -1.84 -17.38
CA PRO A 875 9.84 -0.67 -17.69
C PRO A 875 11.05 -1.02 -18.58
N GLY A 876 11.60 -2.22 -18.42
CA GLY A 876 12.72 -2.71 -19.21
C GLY A 876 12.42 -2.99 -20.69
N GLU A 877 11.16 -2.92 -21.13
CA GLU A 877 10.72 -3.11 -22.51
C GLU A 877 10.65 -1.80 -23.32
N LEU A 878 10.72 -0.65 -22.64
CA LEU A 878 10.63 0.66 -23.27
C LEU A 878 11.86 0.93 -24.17
N PRO A 879 11.65 1.43 -25.41
CA PRO A 879 12.76 1.69 -26.33
C PRO A 879 13.55 2.94 -25.93
N VAL A 880 14.87 2.90 -26.15
CA VAL A 880 15.73 4.10 -26.07
C VAL A 880 15.59 4.88 -27.37
N THR A 881 14.76 5.92 -27.36
CA THR A 881 14.40 6.69 -28.57
C THR A 881 15.44 7.72 -28.99
N GLY A 882 16.27 8.19 -28.04
CA GLY A 882 17.18 9.32 -28.25
C GLY A 882 16.47 10.66 -28.47
N ARG A 883 15.20 10.77 -28.04
CA ARG A 883 14.33 11.93 -28.19
C ARG A 883 13.53 12.16 -26.91
N THR A 884 12.85 13.29 -26.83
CA THR A 884 11.83 13.55 -25.81
C THR A 884 10.50 13.77 -26.49
N SER A 885 9.49 13.00 -26.11
CA SER A 885 8.09 13.19 -26.48
C SER A 885 7.49 14.28 -25.59
N VAL A 886 6.96 15.33 -26.21
CA VAL A 886 6.37 16.48 -25.51
C VAL A 886 4.91 16.57 -25.91
N THR A 887 4.03 16.61 -24.93
CA THR A 887 2.59 16.76 -25.11
C THR A 887 2.14 18.02 -24.37
N VAL A 888 1.36 18.88 -25.03
CA VAL A 888 0.77 20.09 -24.46
C VAL A 888 -0.74 20.01 -24.63
N LEU A 889 -1.47 19.94 -23.53
CA LEU A 889 -2.88 19.61 -23.47
C LEU A 889 -3.71 20.78 -22.93
N GLY A 890 -4.93 20.90 -23.45
CA GLY A 890 -5.97 21.78 -22.91
C GLY A 890 -7.04 21.00 -22.15
N ALA A 891 -7.16 19.69 -22.43
CA ALA A 891 -8.08 18.79 -21.75
C ALA A 891 -7.45 17.42 -21.58
N MET A 892 -7.75 16.78 -20.46
CA MET A 892 -7.40 15.39 -20.16
C MET A 892 -8.46 14.80 -19.25
N ARG A 893 -8.77 13.51 -19.38
CA ARG A 893 -9.59 12.80 -18.41
C ARG A 893 -8.80 12.63 -17.09
N GLY A 894 -9.50 12.46 -15.97
CA GLY A 894 -8.89 12.11 -14.69
C GLY A 894 -8.19 10.74 -14.66
N VAL A 895 -7.54 10.44 -13.53
CA VAL A 895 -6.93 9.12 -13.28
C VAL A 895 -7.85 8.16 -12.52
N GLY A 896 -8.85 8.67 -11.80
CA GLY A 896 -9.74 7.85 -10.97
C GLY A 896 -9.02 7.17 -9.81
N GLY A 897 -9.67 6.15 -9.24
CA GLY A 897 -9.11 5.39 -8.12
C GLY A 897 -10.12 4.96 -7.06
N ILE A 898 -11.43 5.05 -7.33
CA ILE A 898 -12.44 4.45 -6.42
C ILE A 898 -12.17 2.94 -6.30
N ASP A 899 -12.00 2.26 -7.43
CA ASP A 899 -11.50 0.90 -7.59
C ASP A 899 -10.76 0.79 -8.94
N SER A 900 -10.11 -0.34 -9.22
CA SER A 900 -9.41 -0.60 -10.48
C SER A 900 -10.01 -1.79 -11.26
N TRP A 901 -11.32 -2.05 -11.12
CA TRP A 901 -11.98 -3.19 -11.78
C TRP A 901 -13.41 -2.92 -12.25
N GLY A 902 -13.86 -1.66 -12.25
CA GLY A 902 -15.11 -1.32 -12.92
C GLY A 902 -15.57 0.11 -12.77
N THR A 903 -15.22 0.80 -11.69
CA THR A 903 -15.64 2.18 -11.48
C THR A 903 -14.81 3.11 -12.34
N ASP A 904 -15.54 3.92 -13.11
CA ASP A 904 -14.91 4.93 -13.95
C ASP A 904 -14.58 6.20 -13.14
N VAL A 905 -13.78 7.10 -13.70
CA VAL A 905 -13.54 8.43 -13.11
C VAL A 905 -14.87 9.16 -12.88
N GLU A 906 -14.94 10.01 -11.86
CA GLU A 906 -16.17 10.77 -11.61
C GLU A 906 -16.54 11.63 -12.83
N ASP A 907 -17.85 11.79 -13.08
CA ASP A 907 -18.36 12.39 -14.32
C ASP A 907 -17.79 13.78 -14.64
N ALA A 908 -17.44 14.57 -13.61
CA ALA A 908 -16.84 15.89 -13.75
C ALA A 908 -15.43 15.87 -14.40
N TYR A 909 -14.76 14.71 -14.41
CA TYR A 909 -13.41 14.53 -14.93
C TYR A 909 -13.37 13.64 -16.18
N ARG A 910 -14.52 13.40 -16.82
CA ARG A 910 -14.61 12.75 -18.14
C ARG A 910 -14.61 13.79 -19.25
N LEU A 911 -14.16 13.38 -20.43
CA LEU A 911 -14.24 14.19 -21.64
C LEU A 911 -15.23 13.57 -22.62
N ASP A 912 -16.31 14.30 -22.89
CA ASP A 912 -17.33 13.92 -23.86
C ASP A 912 -16.82 14.20 -25.28
N GLY A 913 -16.73 13.16 -26.12
CA GLY A 913 -16.27 13.27 -27.50
C GLY A 913 -17.13 14.19 -28.39
N SER A 914 -18.34 14.54 -27.95
CA SER A 914 -19.22 15.48 -28.65
C SER A 914 -19.03 16.95 -28.26
N GLN A 915 -18.12 17.25 -27.33
CA GLN A 915 -17.82 18.62 -26.89
C GLN A 915 -16.56 19.17 -27.56
N ASP A 916 -16.51 20.50 -27.64
CA ASP A 916 -15.35 21.23 -28.16
C ASP A 916 -14.24 21.31 -27.11
N TYR A 917 -13.01 21.05 -27.53
CA TYR A 917 -11.82 21.19 -26.69
C TYR A 917 -10.76 22.02 -27.41
N GLN A 918 -9.99 22.80 -26.66
CA GLN A 918 -8.93 23.62 -27.23
C GLN A 918 -7.74 23.79 -26.29
N VAL A 919 -6.57 24.03 -26.88
CA VAL A 919 -5.39 24.52 -26.16
C VAL A 919 -4.73 25.63 -26.96
N LYS A 920 -4.28 26.67 -26.26
CA LYS A 920 -3.55 27.79 -26.85
C LYS A 920 -2.31 28.11 -26.02
N PHE A 921 -1.15 28.06 -26.66
CA PHE A 921 0.12 28.41 -26.05
C PHE A 921 1.01 29.10 -27.07
N ARG A 922 2.18 29.58 -26.63
CA ARG A 922 3.19 30.14 -27.52
C ARG A 922 4.55 29.58 -27.22
N ILE A 923 5.33 29.37 -28.26
CA ILE A 923 6.76 29.06 -28.17
C ILE A 923 7.51 30.36 -28.37
N LEU A 924 8.37 30.72 -27.42
CA LEU A 924 9.23 31.90 -27.56
C LEU A 924 10.42 31.59 -28.48
N LEU A 925 10.57 32.42 -29.51
CA LEU A 925 11.65 32.34 -30.49
C LEU A 925 12.72 33.35 -30.04
N ARG A 926 13.88 32.86 -29.59
CA ARG A 926 15.00 33.67 -29.08
C ARG A 926 16.33 33.07 -29.45
#